data_AF-A0A9E2G566-F1
#
_entry.id   AF-A0A9E2G566-F1
#
_cell.length_a   1.000
_cell.length_b   1.000
_cell.length_c   1.000
_cell.angle_alpha   90.00
_cell.angle_beta   90.00
_cell.angle_gamma   90.00
#
_symmetry.space_group_name_H-M   'P 1'
#
loop_
_entity.id
_entity.type
_entity.pdbx_description
1 polymer ?
#
loop_
_entity_poly.entity_id
_entity_poly.type
_entity_poly.pdbx_seq_one_letter_code
_entity_poly.pdbx_strand_id
1 'polypeptide(L)'
;MSKIEKPDYRGHLLITFLMIIGGLLILAVVSCSPDTTKKGTPDADVDAGTDAGDVADVVTDGDTDADGDVPCSDLCPGLGVTGCVDGGIAECGQFDADACLEWSEPVPCEGGTRCDPDTVTCREPCGDFCAPFSIVILPDTQYYTSKQANDADNTYRKQMQWVLDHRASDGIAFVLHVGDITNANTTSQWQIASDAHAMLDAAGMPYTVTTGNHDYLLGGVFGRSDSLLDTYFPASRFSANAWYGGSYGSSNINNYNFFSVGPMRFMVLSIEYSARKDVLCWANDLVASHPDHHVILVTHCYLTHGGGYSGGCPDPDYNAIGATGSAVWDELVSRNSNIFMVLSGHIGDSEYRVKTSNTGAPVHEMLVDYQFEGECAASSAASCTNHCRIGTYHGNGWMRQLIFDPRQNSIRASTFTVEDGNTQMFPQGQPAFFCSELFDPPDPDQTGGDWYASDPASPQHQYAFSYNFVDPPALGVDSLGRTAFSDRTVNRLSAGDQFAPAVALSPAGGFVAVWEDDSSSTDGAGNFDIFMRGFSPGGCVAFSDAMVHADGAGHQQDPSISMDAAGNFVVAWSDDTDDNGVFQIYARGFFADGTPRFLIAPVNSVATGQQTLPSVAMAPDGRFVIAWQDDRANDGNGQILMRGFSADGTERFADRSVHDDALGARLRPRVG
;
A
#
# COMPACT_ATOMS: atom_id res chain seq x y z
N MET A 1 25.11 30.01 41.02
CA MET A 1 26.42 29.34 40.84
C MET A 1 26.09 27.85 40.68
N SER A 2 26.34 27.13 39.60
CA SER A 2 27.13 27.31 38.38
C SER A 2 26.40 26.60 37.22
N LYS A 3 26.54 27.13 36.01
CA LYS A 3 26.12 26.49 34.75
C LYS A 3 26.91 25.19 34.53
N ILE A 4 26.25 24.16 34.02
CA ILE A 4 26.90 23.08 33.25
C ILE A 4 26.24 23.14 31.86
N GLU A 5 27.09 23.36 30.86
CA GLU A 5 26.76 23.43 29.44
C GLU A 5 26.38 22.05 28.90
N LYS A 6 25.34 21.99 28.05
CA LYS A 6 25.06 20.84 27.17
C LYS A 6 25.74 21.09 25.82
N PRO A 7 26.34 20.08 25.15
CA PRO A 7 26.84 20.25 23.79
C PRO A 7 25.69 20.32 22.78
N ASP A 8 25.77 21.26 21.85
CA ASP A 8 24.88 21.42 20.69
C ASP A 8 25.46 20.61 19.52
N TYR A 9 24.81 19.50 19.13
CA TYR A 9 25.18 18.72 17.95
C TYR A 9 24.51 19.35 16.71
N ARG A 10 25.24 20.19 15.98
CA ARG A 10 24.90 20.59 14.61
C ARG A 10 25.65 19.69 13.62
N GLY A 11 24.96 18.71 13.05
CA GLY A 11 25.48 17.91 11.94
C GLY A 11 25.45 18.71 10.63
N HIS A 12 26.61 18.92 10.03
CA HIS A 12 26.73 19.42 8.66
C HIS A 12 26.44 18.28 7.69
N LEU A 13 25.43 18.42 6.83
CA LEU A 13 25.15 17.51 5.73
C LEU A 13 26.15 17.79 4.59
N LEU A 14 27.11 16.89 4.37
CA LEU A 14 27.97 16.90 3.18
C LEU A 14 27.27 16.10 2.07
N ILE A 15 26.79 16.77 1.03
CA ILE A 15 26.29 16.10 -0.18
C ILE A 15 27.45 15.99 -1.16
N THR A 16 27.86 14.78 -1.51
CA THR A 16 28.90 14.52 -2.53
C THR A 16 28.23 13.96 -3.77
N PHE A 17 28.26 14.68 -4.89
CA PHE A 17 27.84 14.14 -6.19
C PHE A 17 29.06 13.55 -6.91
N LEU A 18 28.95 12.28 -7.31
CA LEU A 18 29.93 11.61 -8.17
C LEU A 18 29.33 11.46 -9.57
N MET A 19 29.76 12.28 -10.53
CA MET A 19 29.51 12.02 -11.96
C MET A 19 30.80 11.56 -12.62
N ILE A 20 30.75 10.41 -13.30
CA ILE A 20 31.85 9.93 -14.14
C ILE A 20 31.52 10.28 -15.59
N ILE A 21 32.19 11.29 -16.13
CA ILE A 21 32.35 11.46 -17.58
C ILE A 21 33.82 11.73 -17.85
N GLY A 22 34.46 10.82 -18.59
CA GLY A 22 35.71 11.10 -19.31
C GLY A 22 36.91 11.57 -18.47
N GLY A 23 37.31 10.80 -17.45
CA GLY A 23 38.71 10.76 -16.99
C GLY A 23 39.40 12.09 -16.63
N LEU A 24 38.77 12.94 -15.81
CA LEU A 24 39.48 13.97 -15.01
C LEU A 24 38.61 14.36 -13.80
N LEU A 25 39.20 14.39 -12.59
CA LEU A 25 38.50 14.63 -11.32
C LEU A 25 38.66 16.11 -10.90
N ILE A 26 37.56 16.85 -10.69
CA ILE A 26 37.58 18.20 -10.09
C ILE A 26 36.57 18.23 -8.93
N LEU A 27 37.00 18.75 -7.77
CA LEU A 27 36.21 18.83 -6.53
C LEU A 27 35.78 20.29 -6.29
N ALA A 28 34.49 20.55 -6.03
CA ALA A 28 33.99 21.86 -5.60
C ALA A 28 33.15 21.74 -4.31
N VAL A 29 33.30 22.69 -3.39
CA VAL A 29 32.65 22.73 -2.06
C VAL A 29 31.87 24.05 -1.93
N VAL A 30 30.61 23.99 -1.50
CA VAL A 30 29.77 25.17 -1.21
C VAL A 30 29.15 25.04 0.18
N SER A 31 29.12 26.11 0.97
CA SER A 31 28.52 26.17 2.31
C SER A 31 27.48 27.29 2.42
N CYS A 32 26.33 27.03 3.05
CA CYS A 32 25.34 28.06 3.45
C CYS A 32 25.03 27.96 4.95
N SER A 33 24.77 29.12 5.58
CA SER A 33 24.39 29.28 7.00
C SER A 33 23.04 29.99 7.12
N PRO A 34 22.18 29.69 8.12
CA PRO A 34 20.88 30.35 8.26
C PRO A 34 20.93 31.49 9.29
N ASP A 35 20.32 32.63 8.97
CA ASP A 35 20.06 33.71 9.91
C ASP A 35 18.57 33.81 10.29
N THR A 36 18.35 34.21 11.53
CA THR A 36 17.07 34.20 12.27
C THR A 36 16.48 35.60 12.37
N THR A 37 15.14 35.77 12.36
CA THR A 37 14.35 36.43 13.44
C THR A 37 12.87 36.73 13.10
N LYS A 38 11.99 36.09 13.89
CA LYS A 38 10.72 36.49 14.57
C LYS A 38 9.79 37.66 14.10
N LYS A 39 8.53 37.25 13.84
CA LYS A 39 7.20 37.61 14.44
C LYS A 39 6.72 39.08 14.58
N GLY A 40 5.53 39.34 14.02
CA GLY A 40 4.54 40.34 14.49
C GLY A 40 3.18 40.18 13.79
N THR A 41 2.08 40.19 14.55
CA THR A 41 0.66 39.92 14.23
C THR A 41 -0.06 41.03 13.42
N PRO A 42 -1.26 40.75 12.85
CA PRO A 42 -2.00 41.67 11.97
C PRO A 42 -3.07 42.48 12.72
N ASP A 43 -3.40 43.69 12.23
CA ASP A 43 -4.78 44.19 12.18
C ASP A 43 -4.91 45.50 11.36
N ALA A 44 -5.91 45.45 10.47
CA ALA A 44 -6.88 46.45 10.04
C ALA A 44 -6.49 47.92 9.71
N ASP A 45 -6.92 48.30 8.50
CA ASP A 45 -7.91 49.36 8.22
C ASP A 45 -7.48 50.69 7.54
N VAL A 46 -8.26 51.00 6.49
CA VAL A 46 -8.68 52.27 5.86
C VAL A 46 -7.72 53.17 5.04
N ASP A 47 -8.12 53.27 3.77
CA ASP A 47 -8.41 54.46 2.93
C ASP A 47 -7.35 55.49 2.50
N ALA A 48 -7.35 55.64 1.17
CA ALA A 48 -7.45 56.89 0.39
C ALA A 48 -6.28 57.87 0.31
N GLY A 49 -5.94 58.21 -0.94
CA GLY A 49 -5.72 59.61 -1.33
C GLY A 49 -4.35 59.94 -1.90
N THR A 50 -4.29 59.97 -3.24
CA THR A 50 -3.69 61.00 -4.10
C THR A 50 -2.89 62.13 -3.41
N ASP A 51 -1.69 62.48 -3.89
CA ASP A 51 -1.49 63.43 -5.00
C ASP A 51 0.00 63.71 -5.24
N ALA A 52 0.30 64.18 -6.44
CA ALA A 52 1.60 64.44 -7.04
C ALA A 52 2.34 65.65 -6.44
N GLY A 53 3.64 65.75 -6.71
CA GLY A 53 4.39 67.01 -6.61
C GLY A 53 5.91 66.86 -6.71
N ASP A 54 6.45 67.34 -7.84
CA ASP A 54 7.85 67.65 -8.17
C ASP A 54 8.62 68.33 -6.99
N VAL A 55 9.95 68.38 -6.88
CA VAL A 55 10.98 68.84 -7.83
C VAL A 55 12.37 68.41 -7.31
N ALA A 56 13.27 68.15 -8.26
CA ALA A 56 14.71 67.98 -8.13
C ALA A 56 15.43 69.04 -7.26
N ASP A 57 16.54 68.68 -6.61
CA ASP A 57 17.89 68.78 -7.19
C ASP A 57 18.96 68.53 -6.10
N VAL A 58 20.05 67.86 -6.48
CA VAL A 58 21.46 68.21 -6.22
C VAL A 58 22.33 66.95 -6.28
N VAL A 59 23.06 66.92 -7.39
CA VAL A 59 24.20 66.09 -7.74
C VAL A 59 25.33 66.20 -6.70
N THR A 60 25.89 65.04 -6.31
CA THR A 60 27.35 64.90 -6.17
C THR A 60 27.80 63.62 -6.84
N ASP A 61 28.65 63.81 -7.83
CA ASP A 61 29.30 62.85 -8.70
C ASP A 61 30.51 62.18 -8.02
N GLY A 62 30.82 60.95 -8.45
CA GLY A 62 32.12 60.30 -8.27
C GLY A 62 32.18 59.12 -7.30
N ASP A 63 31.88 57.90 -7.77
CA ASP A 63 32.95 56.96 -8.16
C ASP A 63 32.37 55.75 -8.91
N THR A 64 33.09 55.34 -9.94
CA THR A 64 32.77 54.32 -10.94
C THR A 64 33.00 52.90 -10.44
N ASP A 65 32.07 51.98 -10.72
CA ASP A 65 32.25 50.56 -11.11
C ASP A 65 30.84 49.96 -11.38
N ALA A 66 30.46 49.74 -12.64
CA ALA A 66 30.41 48.44 -13.34
C ALA A 66 29.22 47.54 -12.93
N ASP A 67 28.25 47.43 -13.84
CA ASP A 67 27.25 46.36 -14.02
C ASP A 67 26.67 45.72 -12.76
N GLY A 68 25.56 46.30 -12.28
CA GLY A 68 24.69 45.69 -11.28
C GLY A 68 23.76 44.66 -11.91
N ASP A 69 24.32 43.54 -12.40
CA ASP A 69 23.54 42.34 -12.70
C ASP A 69 23.04 41.76 -11.37
N VAL A 70 21.76 41.96 -11.08
CA VAL A 70 21.07 41.17 -10.06
C VAL A 70 21.03 39.73 -10.60
N PRO A 71 21.58 38.72 -9.91
CA PRO A 71 21.51 37.35 -10.40
C PRO A 71 20.07 36.84 -10.22
N CYS A 72 19.25 37.04 -11.23
CA CYS A 72 17.97 36.37 -11.40
C CYS A 72 18.20 35.04 -12.14
N SER A 73 17.24 34.12 -12.08
CA SER A 73 17.31 32.83 -12.75
C SER A 73 16.20 32.72 -13.79
N ASP A 74 16.57 32.41 -15.04
CA ASP A 74 15.60 32.19 -16.12
C ASP A 74 14.59 31.10 -15.74
N LEU A 75 13.30 31.45 -15.82
CA LEU A 75 12.15 30.58 -15.57
C LEU A 75 11.64 29.90 -16.85
N CYS A 76 12.18 30.29 -18.02
CA CYS A 76 11.81 29.72 -19.30
C CYS A 76 13.04 29.55 -20.23
N PRO A 77 12.98 28.65 -21.23
CA PRO A 77 14.18 28.08 -21.86
C PRO A 77 14.85 28.96 -22.93
N GLY A 78 14.25 30.08 -23.32
CA GLY A 78 14.81 30.97 -24.33
C GLY A 78 13.82 31.98 -24.91
N LEU A 79 14.32 33.19 -25.21
CA LEU A 79 13.53 34.28 -25.77
C LEU A 79 12.72 33.87 -27.01
N GLY A 80 11.41 34.16 -27.01
CA GLY A 80 10.47 33.87 -28.09
C GLY A 80 10.00 32.43 -28.17
N VAL A 81 10.38 31.56 -27.22
CA VAL A 81 9.85 30.19 -27.13
C VAL A 81 8.43 30.23 -26.57
N THR A 82 7.48 29.64 -27.28
CA THR A 82 6.12 29.44 -26.76
C THR A 82 6.02 28.13 -25.98
N GLY A 83 5.31 28.13 -24.86
CA GLY A 83 5.07 26.95 -24.03
C GLY A 83 3.72 27.01 -23.34
N CYS A 84 3.32 25.90 -22.74
CA CYS A 84 2.06 25.84 -21.99
C CYS A 84 2.30 26.26 -20.54
N VAL A 85 1.57 27.27 -20.08
CA VAL A 85 1.60 27.78 -18.70
C VAL A 85 0.15 27.93 -18.22
N ASP A 86 -0.17 27.33 -17.08
CA ASP A 86 -1.52 27.33 -16.49
C ASP A 86 -2.66 26.93 -17.46
N GLY A 87 -2.34 26.06 -18.43
CA GLY A 87 -3.28 25.57 -19.45
C GLY A 87 -3.51 26.50 -20.63
N GLY A 88 -2.89 27.69 -20.63
CA GLY A 88 -2.82 28.62 -21.75
C GLY A 88 -1.47 28.59 -22.48
N ILE A 89 -1.36 29.35 -23.56
CA ILE A 89 -0.10 29.51 -24.32
C ILE A 89 0.60 30.78 -23.80
N ALA A 90 1.83 30.65 -23.33
CA ALA A 90 2.68 31.76 -22.94
C ALA A 90 3.94 31.82 -23.82
N GLU A 91 4.49 33.02 -24.00
CA GLU A 91 5.75 33.25 -24.71
C GLU A 91 6.84 33.58 -23.69
N CYS A 92 8.03 33.00 -23.88
CA CYS A 92 9.20 33.26 -23.04
C CYS A 92 9.84 34.59 -23.42
N GLY A 93 9.99 35.50 -22.46
CA GLY A 93 10.37 36.88 -22.69
C GLY A 93 10.94 37.55 -21.44
N GLN A 94 11.36 38.81 -21.58
CA GLN A 94 11.70 39.65 -20.43
C GLN A 94 10.49 40.53 -20.15
N PHE A 95 9.71 40.22 -19.12
CA PHE A 95 8.47 40.94 -18.80
C PHE A 95 8.60 41.86 -17.58
N ASP A 96 9.73 41.82 -16.88
CA ASP A 96 10.07 42.72 -15.78
C ASP A 96 11.42 43.45 -15.99
N ALA A 97 11.92 44.08 -14.92
CA ALA A 97 13.09 44.96 -14.96
C ALA A 97 14.43 44.24 -14.72
N ASP A 98 14.44 42.96 -14.38
CA ASP A 98 15.67 42.25 -13.98
C ASP A 98 16.39 41.54 -15.15
N ALA A 99 15.80 41.61 -16.35
CA ALA A 99 16.30 41.06 -17.61
C ALA A 99 16.38 39.52 -17.66
N CYS A 100 15.81 38.79 -16.69
CA CYS A 100 15.65 37.35 -16.80
C CYS A 100 14.48 36.95 -17.68
N LEU A 101 14.59 35.74 -18.23
CA LEU A 101 13.55 35.16 -19.05
C LEU A 101 12.46 34.56 -18.16
N GLU A 102 11.23 35.04 -18.35
CA GLU A 102 10.04 34.53 -17.69
C GLU A 102 8.90 34.30 -18.70
N TRP A 103 7.87 33.59 -18.27
CA TRP A 103 6.69 33.36 -19.11
C TRP A 103 5.79 34.59 -19.12
N SER A 104 5.28 34.94 -20.30
CA SER A 104 4.23 35.95 -20.42
C SER A 104 2.99 35.54 -19.63
N GLU A 105 2.09 36.49 -19.38
CA GLU A 105 0.73 36.15 -18.95
C GLU A 105 0.13 35.15 -19.97
N PRO A 106 -0.30 33.95 -19.52
CA PRO A 106 -0.73 32.91 -20.43
C PRO A 106 -2.04 33.29 -21.12
N VAL A 107 -2.06 33.19 -22.45
CA VAL A 107 -3.28 33.37 -23.25
C VAL A 107 -4.17 32.14 -23.03
N PRO A 108 -5.36 32.28 -22.44
CA PRO A 108 -6.23 31.13 -22.16
C PRO A 108 -6.74 30.49 -23.44
N CYS A 109 -6.81 29.16 -23.46
CA CYS A 109 -7.41 28.42 -24.56
C CYS A 109 -8.95 28.55 -24.52
N GLU A 110 -9.57 28.92 -25.65
CA GLU A 110 -11.02 29.13 -25.74
C GLU A 110 -11.80 27.81 -25.87
N GLY A 111 -13.09 27.84 -25.52
CA GLY A 111 -14.01 26.72 -25.81
C GLY A 111 -13.73 25.43 -25.02
N GLY A 112 -13.11 25.52 -23.84
CA GLY A 112 -12.79 24.36 -22.99
C GLY A 112 -11.58 23.54 -23.46
N THR A 113 -10.82 24.07 -24.41
CA THR A 113 -9.54 23.50 -24.86
C THR A 113 -8.41 23.82 -23.88
N ARG A 114 -7.33 23.04 -23.88
CA ARG A 114 -6.10 23.30 -23.09
C ARG A 114 -4.89 23.29 -24.01
N CYS A 115 -3.85 24.04 -23.65
CA CYS A 115 -2.58 24.01 -24.36
C CYS A 115 -1.94 22.62 -24.26
N ASP A 116 -1.69 22.00 -25.41
CA ASP A 116 -0.96 20.75 -25.56
C ASP A 116 0.56 21.00 -25.51
N PRO A 117 1.31 20.43 -24.56
CA PRO A 117 2.74 20.72 -24.39
C PRO A 117 3.62 20.22 -25.54
N ASP A 118 3.16 19.24 -26.33
CA ASP A 118 3.93 18.68 -27.45
C ASP A 118 3.81 19.55 -28.71
N THR A 119 2.65 20.18 -28.90
CA THR A 119 2.34 20.96 -30.11
C THR A 119 2.25 22.46 -29.87
N VAL A 120 2.16 22.88 -28.60
CA VAL A 120 1.90 24.27 -28.15
C VAL A 120 0.70 24.87 -28.88
N THR A 121 -0.37 24.08 -29.00
CA THR A 121 -1.65 24.50 -29.60
C THR A 121 -2.82 24.20 -28.67
N CYS A 122 -3.86 25.03 -28.72
CA CYS A 122 -5.09 24.79 -27.98
C CYS A 122 -5.86 23.64 -28.63
N ARG A 123 -6.07 22.54 -27.89
CA ARG A 123 -6.82 21.36 -28.35
C ARG A 123 -7.83 20.93 -27.31
N GLU A 124 -8.87 20.21 -27.76
CA GLU A 124 -9.76 19.54 -26.81
C GLU A 124 -8.90 18.64 -25.91
N PRO A 125 -9.10 18.67 -24.58
CA PRO A 125 -8.24 17.95 -23.65
C PRO A 125 -8.16 16.44 -23.96
N CYS A 126 -9.23 15.89 -24.57
CA CYS A 126 -9.35 14.50 -24.98
C CYS A 126 -9.06 14.21 -26.48
N GLY A 127 -8.56 15.17 -27.27
CA GLY A 127 -8.15 14.95 -28.68
C GLY A 127 -9.11 14.10 -29.53
N ASP A 128 -8.57 13.10 -30.24
CA ASP A 128 -9.35 12.18 -31.10
C ASP A 128 -10.11 11.09 -30.32
N PHE A 129 -10.01 11.07 -28.98
CA PHE A 129 -10.49 10.00 -28.09
C PHE A 129 -11.58 10.50 -27.12
N CYS A 130 -12.29 11.56 -27.51
CA CYS A 130 -13.36 12.18 -26.75
C CYS A 130 -14.69 11.39 -26.71
N ALA A 131 -14.78 10.23 -27.36
CA ALA A 131 -15.98 9.41 -27.29
C ALA A 131 -16.12 8.81 -25.87
N PRO A 132 -17.32 8.82 -25.27
CA PRO A 132 -17.54 8.13 -24.01
C PRO A 132 -17.18 6.65 -24.13
N PHE A 133 -16.55 6.12 -23.10
CA PHE A 133 -16.27 4.70 -22.95
C PHE A 133 -16.74 4.24 -21.57
N SER A 134 -16.81 2.95 -21.32
CA SER A 134 -17.25 2.45 -20.03
C SER A 134 -16.46 1.26 -19.52
N ILE A 135 -16.56 1.02 -18.23
CA ILE A 135 -16.18 -0.24 -17.60
C ILE A 135 -17.39 -0.82 -16.87
N VAL A 136 -17.44 -2.14 -16.76
CA VAL A 136 -18.55 -2.85 -16.09
C VAL A 136 -18.04 -3.57 -14.86
N ILE A 137 -18.73 -3.37 -13.74
CA ILE A 137 -18.46 -3.98 -12.45
C ILE A 137 -19.49 -5.10 -12.23
N LEU A 138 -18.98 -6.32 -12.09
CA LEU A 138 -19.72 -7.50 -11.68
C LEU A 138 -19.65 -7.61 -10.15
N PRO A 139 -20.80 -7.66 -9.46
CA PRO A 139 -20.85 -7.79 -8.01
C PRO A 139 -20.53 -9.24 -7.60
N ASP A 140 -20.75 -9.56 -6.33
CA ASP A 140 -20.63 -10.88 -5.75
C ASP A 140 -21.62 -11.86 -6.40
N THR A 141 -21.10 -12.88 -7.10
CA THR A 141 -21.88 -13.77 -7.99
C THR A 141 -22.17 -15.14 -7.37
N GLN A 142 -21.84 -15.34 -6.10
CA GLN A 142 -21.79 -16.66 -5.48
C GLN A 142 -23.12 -17.44 -5.55
N TYR A 143 -24.26 -16.73 -5.61
CA TYR A 143 -25.57 -17.37 -5.74
C TYR A 143 -25.91 -17.78 -7.17
N TYR A 144 -25.39 -17.11 -8.19
CA TYR A 144 -25.55 -17.53 -9.59
C TYR A 144 -24.81 -18.86 -9.86
N THR A 145 -23.68 -19.07 -9.19
CA THR A 145 -22.92 -20.32 -9.33
C THR A 145 -23.41 -21.42 -8.41
N SER A 146 -23.96 -21.10 -7.23
CA SER A 146 -24.37 -22.11 -6.24
C SER A 146 -25.83 -22.55 -6.32
N LYS A 147 -26.73 -21.71 -6.86
CA LYS A 147 -28.18 -21.98 -6.85
C LYS A 147 -28.79 -22.20 -8.24
N GLN A 148 -28.10 -21.83 -9.31
CA GLN A 148 -28.62 -21.93 -10.67
C GLN A 148 -27.90 -23.02 -11.47
N ALA A 149 -28.56 -23.54 -12.50
CA ALA A 149 -27.98 -24.52 -13.40
C ALA A 149 -26.94 -23.87 -14.34
N ASN A 150 -26.03 -24.67 -14.88
CA ASN A 150 -25.05 -24.24 -15.88
C ASN A 150 -25.66 -24.31 -17.30
N ASP A 151 -26.59 -23.40 -17.61
CA ASP A 151 -27.27 -23.36 -18.90
C ASP A 151 -27.44 -21.92 -19.40
N ALA A 152 -28.20 -21.70 -20.48
CA ALA A 152 -28.37 -20.37 -21.07
C ALA A 152 -29.16 -19.40 -20.18
N ASP A 153 -29.93 -19.90 -19.22
CA ASP A 153 -30.78 -19.09 -18.36
C ASP A 153 -30.06 -18.64 -17.08
N ASN A 154 -28.83 -19.13 -16.84
CA ASN A 154 -27.98 -18.69 -15.75
C ASN A 154 -27.71 -17.17 -15.80
N THR A 155 -28.00 -16.48 -14.69
CA THR A 155 -27.87 -15.02 -14.57
C THR A 155 -26.45 -14.53 -14.83
N TYR A 156 -25.42 -15.26 -14.39
CA TYR A 156 -24.03 -14.88 -14.64
C TYR A 156 -23.74 -14.88 -16.15
N ARG A 157 -24.27 -15.84 -16.90
CA ARG A 157 -24.12 -15.87 -18.37
C ARG A 157 -24.90 -14.74 -19.04
N LYS A 158 -26.08 -14.37 -18.54
CA LYS A 158 -26.82 -13.18 -19.01
C LYS A 158 -26.04 -11.89 -18.78
N GLN A 159 -25.34 -11.75 -17.66
CA GLN A 159 -24.43 -10.62 -17.42
C GLN A 159 -23.35 -10.55 -18.50
N MET A 160 -22.72 -11.69 -18.82
CA MET A 160 -21.69 -11.75 -19.86
C MET A 160 -22.26 -11.45 -21.24
N GLN A 161 -23.45 -11.97 -21.55
CA GLN A 161 -24.13 -11.70 -22.81
C GLN A 161 -24.46 -10.20 -22.96
N TRP A 162 -25.00 -9.58 -21.91
CA TRP A 162 -25.30 -8.14 -21.92
C TRP A 162 -24.05 -7.31 -22.23
N VAL A 163 -22.92 -7.63 -21.59
CA VAL A 163 -21.63 -6.97 -21.85
C VAL A 163 -21.25 -7.09 -23.34
N LEU A 164 -21.37 -8.29 -23.93
CA LEU A 164 -21.02 -8.50 -25.33
C LEU A 164 -21.96 -7.77 -26.29
N ASP A 165 -23.26 -7.75 -26.00
CA ASP A 165 -24.27 -7.08 -26.82
C ASP A 165 -24.10 -5.55 -26.81
N HIS A 166 -23.63 -4.98 -25.70
CA HIS A 166 -23.47 -3.53 -25.51
C HIS A 166 -22.02 -3.05 -25.67
N ARG A 167 -21.04 -3.96 -25.89
CA ARG A 167 -19.61 -3.62 -25.97
C ARG A 167 -19.33 -2.45 -26.91
N ALA A 168 -19.91 -2.49 -28.11
CA ALA A 168 -19.67 -1.47 -29.13
C ALA A 168 -20.49 -0.19 -28.90
N SER A 169 -21.75 -0.30 -28.48
CA SER A 169 -22.61 0.87 -28.26
C SER A 169 -22.18 1.72 -27.08
N ASP A 170 -21.67 1.07 -26.04
CA ASP A 170 -21.34 1.71 -24.76
C ASP A 170 -19.83 1.91 -24.58
N GLY A 171 -19.04 1.51 -25.59
CA GLY A 171 -17.58 1.57 -25.54
C GLY A 171 -17.01 0.81 -24.34
N ILE A 172 -17.51 -0.40 -24.05
CA ILE A 172 -17.04 -1.18 -22.88
C ILE A 172 -15.58 -1.58 -23.11
N ALA A 173 -14.69 -0.97 -22.34
CA ALA A 173 -13.24 -1.15 -22.42
C ALA A 173 -12.73 -2.27 -21.50
N PHE A 174 -13.38 -2.49 -20.36
CA PHE A 174 -12.95 -3.48 -19.36
C PHE A 174 -14.09 -3.97 -18.46
N VAL A 175 -14.01 -5.21 -17.98
CA VAL A 175 -14.95 -5.81 -17.01
C VAL A 175 -14.22 -6.18 -15.71
N LEU A 176 -14.77 -5.81 -14.55
CA LEU A 176 -14.15 -5.99 -13.24
C LEU A 176 -15.07 -6.82 -12.34
N HIS A 177 -14.59 -7.93 -11.78
CA HIS A 177 -15.34 -8.71 -10.80
C HIS A 177 -14.79 -8.48 -9.38
N VAL A 178 -15.65 -8.10 -8.43
CA VAL A 178 -15.22 -7.66 -7.08
C VAL A 178 -15.08 -8.77 -6.04
N GLY A 179 -15.44 -10.01 -6.37
CA GLY A 179 -15.14 -11.18 -5.53
C GLY A 179 -16.35 -12.07 -5.30
N ASP A 180 -16.17 -13.09 -4.47
CA ASP A 180 -17.16 -14.14 -4.21
C ASP A 180 -17.76 -14.68 -5.52
N ILE A 181 -16.88 -15.21 -6.36
CA ILE A 181 -17.24 -15.86 -7.62
C ILE A 181 -18.06 -17.13 -7.34
N THR A 182 -17.72 -17.81 -6.25
CA THR A 182 -18.33 -19.05 -5.78
C THR A 182 -18.84 -18.89 -4.36
N ASN A 183 -19.76 -19.77 -3.92
CA ASN A 183 -20.30 -19.75 -2.55
C ASN A 183 -19.57 -20.71 -1.61
N ALA A 184 -18.96 -21.75 -2.16
CA ALA A 184 -18.35 -22.83 -1.38
C ALA A 184 -17.13 -23.43 -2.09
N ASN A 185 -16.51 -22.68 -3.01
CA ASN A 185 -15.30 -23.08 -3.72
C ASN A 185 -15.36 -24.51 -4.32
N THR A 186 -16.51 -24.90 -4.87
CA THR A 186 -16.70 -26.24 -5.44
C THR A 186 -16.42 -26.25 -6.95
N THR A 187 -15.91 -27.37 -7.47
CA THR A 187 -15.67 -27.61 -8.90
C THR A 187 -16.88 -27.24 -9.78
N SER A 188 -18.11 -27.53 -9.33
CA SER A 188 -19.33 -27.23 -10.11
C SER A 188 -19.62 -25.73 -10.18
N GLN A 189 -19.38 -24.99 -9.09
CA GLN A 189 -19.60 -23.54 -9.04
C GLN A 189 -18.56 -22.81 -9.90
N TRP A 190 -17.29 -23.21 -9.78
CA TRP A 190 -16.23 -22.66 -10.61
C TRP A 190 -16.42 -22.97 -12.10
N GLN A 191 -16.95 -24.15 -12.46
CA GLN A 191 -17.27 -24.45 -13.85
C GLN A 191 -18.31 -23.49 -14.43
N ILE A 192 -19.37 -23.15 -13.68
CA ILE A 192 -20.37 -22.16 -14.10
C ILE A 192 -19.73 -20.80 -14.35
N ALA A 193 -18.92 -20.31 -13.40
CA ALA A 193 -18.21 -19.04 -13.57
C ALA A 193 -17.25 -19.07 -14.76
N SER A 194 -16.50 -20.15 -14.93
CA SER A 194 -15.56 -20.32 -16.03
C SER A 194 -16.25 -20.32 -17.39
N ASP A 195 -17.39 -21.03 -17.51
CA ASP A 195 -18.17 -21.11 -18.74
C ASP A 195 -18.86 -19.78 -19.09
N ALA A 196 -19.25 -18.99 -18.08
CA ALA A 196 -19.72 -17.62 -18.29
C ALA A 196 -18.58 -16.74 -18.85
N HIS A 197 -17.42 -16.71 -18.19
CA HIS A 197 -16.27 -15.92 -18.65
C HIS A 197 -15.65 -16.41 -19.96
N ALA A 198 -15.84 -17.68 -20.34
CA ALA A 198 -15.42 -18.20 -21.64
C ALA A 198 -16.08 -17.44 -22.81
N MET A 199 -17.25 -16.82 -22.58
CA MET A 199 -17.89 -15.92 -23.54
C MET A 199 -17.05 -14.66 -23.77
N LEU A 200 -16.48 -14.08 -22.71
CA LEU A 200 -15.58 -12.92 -22.80
C LEU A 200 -14.24 -13.30 -23.44
N ASP A 201 -13.68 -14.47 -23.08
CA ASP A 201 -12.46 -14.99 -23.69
C ASP A 201 -12.61 -15.12 -25.21
N ALA A 202 -13.69 -15.75 -25.66
CA ALA A 202 -13.97 -15.97 -27.08
C ALA A 202 -14.13 -14.66 -27.87
N ALA A 203 -14.64 -13.61 -27.22
CA ALA A 203 -14.82 -12.29 -27.80
C ALA A 203 -13.56 -11.40 -27.68
N GLY A 204 -12.51 -11.84 -26.98
CA GLY A 204 -11.36 -11.00 -26.64
C GLY A 204 -11.76 -9.74 -25.87
N MET A 205 -12.69 -9.86 -24.94
CA MET A 205 -13.09 -8.78 -24.04
C MET A 205 -12.15 -8.75 -22.84
N PRO A 206 -11.43 -7.63 -22.57
CA PRO A 206 -10.61 -7.52 -21.35
C PRO A 206 -11.43 -7.61 -20.07
N TYR A 207 -10.97 -8.43 -19.12
CA TYR A 207 -11.58 -8.53 -17.80
C TYR A 207 -10.57 -8.94 -16.73
N THR A 208 -10.95 -8.72 -15.46
CA THR A 208 -10.27 -9.27 -14.30
C THR A 208 -11.25 -9.96 -13.36
N VAL A 209 -10.75 -10.93 -12.61
CA VAL A 209 -11.46 -11.53 -11.48
C VAL A 209 -10.67 -11.36 -10.20
N THR A 210 -11.38 -11.01 -9.13
CA THR A 210 -10.85 -10.90 -7.77
C THR A 210 -11.45 -12.01 -6.93
N THR A 211 -10.74 -12.55 -5.94
CA THR A 211 -11.28 -13.55 -5.00
C THR A 211 -12.00 -12.89 -3.84
N GLY A 212 -13.16 -13.42 -3.44
CA GLY A 212 -13.76 -13.13 -2.14
C GLY A 212 -13.48 -14.21 -1.10
N ASN A 213 -14.05 -14.08 0.11
CA ASN A 213 -13.83 -15.06 1.18
C ASN A 213 -14.42 -16.44 0.83
N HIS A 214 -15.53 -16.50 0.11
CA HIS A 214 -16.17 -17.76 -0.27
C HIS A 214 -15.34 -18.58 -1.28
N ASP A 215 -14.47 -17.92 -2.02
CA ASP A 215 -13.58 -18.55 -3.01
C ASP A 215 -12.40 -19.33 -2.38
N TYR A 216 -12.27 -19.28 -1.05
CA TYR A 216 -11.27 -19.97 -0.26
C TYR A 216 -11.85 -21.07 0.65
N LEU A 217 -13.17 -21.30 0.63
CA LEU A 217 -13.83 -22.18 1.60
C LEU A 217 -13.79 -23.66 1.18
N LEU A 218 -13.03 -24.50 1.88
CA LEU A 218 -13.12 -25.95 1.73
C LEU A 218 -13.95 -26.55 2.87
N GLY A 219 -15.16 -27.02 2.55
CA GLY A 219 -16.06 -27.56 3.57
C GLY A 219 -16.50 -26.53 4.62
N GLY A 220 -16.50 -25.24 4.25
CA GLY A 220 -16.83 -24.12 5.15
C GLY A 220 -15.65 -23.58 5.95
N VAL A 221 -14.45 -24.16 5.80
CA VAL A 221 -13.23 -23.68 6.46
C VAL A 221 -12.43 -22.84 5.46
N PHE A 222 -12.03 -21.65 5.88
CA PHE A 222 -11.17 -20.78 5.08
C PHE A 222 -9.75 -21.37 4.97
N GLY A 223 -9.27 -21.55 3.75
CA GLY A 223 -7.89 -21.90 3.47
C GLY A 223 -7.40 -21.22 2.19
N ARG A 224 -6.41 -20.33 2.32
CA ARG A 224 -5.93 -19.56 1.17
C ARG A 224 -5.40 -20.45 0.03
N SER A 225 -4.75 -21.56 0.40
CA SER A 225 -4.22 -22.56 -0.55
C SER A 225 -5.30 -23.50 -1.11
N ASP A 226 -6.52 -23.48 -0.58
CA ASP A 226 -7.61 -24.36 -1.01
C ASP A 226 -8.42 -23.76 -2.17
N SER A 227 -8.22 -22.48 -2.51
CA SER A 227 -8.93 -21.86 -3.62
C SER A 227 -8.69 -22.58 -4.94
N LEU A 228 -9.76 -22.85 -5.67
CA LEU A 228 -9.67 -23.43 -7.01
C LEU A 228 -9.49 -22.37 -8.11
N LEU A 229 -9.27 -21.09 -7.78
CA LEU A 229 -9.14 -20.02 -8.77
C LEU A 229 -8.12 -20.37 -9.86
N ASP A 230 -6.92 -20.81 -9.50
CA ASP A 230 -5.87 -21.13 -10.49
C ASP A 230 -6.19 -22.37 -11.35
N THR A 231 -7.21 -23.16 -11.01
CA THR A 231 -7.68 -24.24 -11.87
C THR A 231 -8.53 -23.70 -13.02
N TYR A 232 -9.32 -22.64 -12.79
CA TYR A 232 -10.33 -22.13 -13.72
C TYR A 232 -9.96 -20.79 -14.36
N PHE A 233 -9.22 -19.96 -13.62
CA PHE A 233 -8.68 -18.68 -14.04
C PHE A 233 -7.15 -18.62 -13.85
N PRO A 234 -6.37 -19.62 -14.33
CA PRO A 234 -4.92 -19.57 -14.24
C PRO A 234 -4.36 -18.39 -15.02
N ALA A 235 -3.16 -17.94 -14.66
CA ALA A 235 -2.43 -16.91 -15.41
C ALA A 235 -2.28 -17.29 -16.91
N SER A 236 -2.19 -18.59 -17.23
CA SER A 236 -2.11 -19.07 -18.62
C SER A 236 -3.36 -18.78 -19.45
N ARG A 237 -4.55 -18.64 -18.83
CA ARG A 237 -5.79 -18.21 -19.51
C ARG A 237 -5.67 -16.80 -20.06
N PHE A 238 -4.90 -15.95 -19.37
CA PHE A 238 -4.79 -14.52 -19.65
C PHE A 238 -3.50 -14.13 -20.38
N SER A 239 -2.40 -14.85 -20.14
CA SER A 239 -1.04 -14.49 -20.56
C SER A 239 -0.82 -14.27 -22.07
N ALA A 240 -1.70 -14.80 -22.92
CA ALA A 240 -1.64 -14.56 -24.36
C ALA A 240 -2.23 -13.18 -24.76
N ASN A 241 -2.98 -12.54 -23.87
CA ASN A 241 -3.58 -11.24 -24.10
C ASN A 241 -2.59 -10.12 -23.82
N ALA A 242 -2.46 -9.17 -24.74
CA ALA A 242 -1.56 -8.02 -24.59
C ALA A 242 -1.94 -7.08 -23.42
N TRP A 243 -3.19 -7.16 -22.95
CA TRP A 243 -3.69 -6.39 -21.82
C TRP A 243 -3.38 -7.04 -20.46
N TYR A 244 -2.93 -8.29 -20.41
CA TYR A 244 -2.58 -8.93 -19.14
C TYR A 244 -1.16 -8.51 -18.72
N GLY A 245 -1.03 -7.87 -17.55
CA GLY A 245 0.25 -7.39 -17.05
C GLY A 245 1.04 -8.47 -16.31
N GLY A 246 0.36 -9.30 -15.52
CA GLY A 246 0.98 -10.37 -14.74
C GLY A 246 0.29 -10.61 -13.41
N SER A 247 0.95 -11.36 -12.53
CA SER A 247 0.44 -11.69 -11.21
C SER A 247 1.53 -11.77 -10.14
N TYR A 248 1.13 -11.71 -8.88
CA TYR A 248 2.03 -11.90 -7.74
C TYR A 248 2.37 -13.39 -7.57
N GLY A 249 3.66 -13.72 -7.70
CA GLY A 249 4.12 -15.10 -7.61
C GLY A 249 3.64 -15.96 -8.79
N SER A 250 3.23 -17.19 -8.53
CA SER A 250 2.76 -18.14 -9.56
C SER A 250 1.24 -18.25 -9.67
N SER A 251 0.51 -17.59 -8.76
CA SER A 251 -0.95 -17.62 -8.69
C SER A 251 -1.53 -16.41 -9.39
N ASN A 252 -2.70 -16.53 -10.00
CA ASN A 252 -3.43 -15.42 -10.63
C ASN A 252 -4.39 -14.71 -9.66
N ILE A 253 -4.44 -15.12 -8.39
CA ILE A 253 -5.29 -14.52 -7.35
C ILE A 253 -5.06 -13.01 -7.22
N ASN A 254 -3.80 -12.57 -7.28
CA ASN A 254 -3.42 -11.16 -7.27
C ASN A 254 -2.82 -10.84 -8.63
N ASN A 255 -3.49 -10.04 -9.44
CA ASN A 255 -3.10 -9.79 -10.83
C ASN A 255 -3.28 -8.32 -11.20
N TYR A 256 -2.67 -7.94 -12.31
CA TYR A 256 -2.83 -6.60 -12.86
C TYR A 256 -2.97 -6.65 -14.38
N ASN A 257 -3.76 -5.71 -14.89
CA ASN A 257 -4.16 -5.65 -16.28
C ASN A 257 -4.10 -4.21 -16.77
N PHE A 258 -4.00 -4.03 -18.07
CA PHE A 258 -3.88 -2.75 -18.73
C PHE A 258 -4.99 -2.55 -19.75
N PHE A 259 -5.49 -1.33 -19.86
CA PHE A 259 -6.22 -0.92 -21.04
C PHE A 259 -5.92 0.55 -21.33
N SER A 260 -6.24 1.00 -22.54
CA SER A 260 -6.00 2.38 -22.94
C SER A 260 -7.13 2.87 -23.82
N VAL A 261 -7.46 4.14 -23.68
CA VAL A 261 -8.41 4.85 -24.54
C VAL A 261 -7.72 6.12 -25.01
N GLY A 262 -7.30 6.13 -26.28
CA GLY A 262 -6.36 7.13 -26.76
C GLY A 262 -5.05 7.12 -25.94
N PRO A 263 -4.56 8.26 -25.44
CA PRO A 263 -3.39 8.38 -24.59
C PRO A 263 -3.68 8.07 -23.11
N MET A 264 -4.94 7.93 -22.71
CA MET A 264 -5.26 7.54 -21.32
C MET A 264 -4.81 6.11 -21.09
N ARG A 265 -3.96 5.91 -20.08
CA ARG A 265 -3.43 4.60 -19.69
C ARG A 265 -4.04 4.20 -18.36
N PHE A 266 -4.64 3.02 -18.30
CA PHE A 266 -5.24 2.49 -17.08
C PHE A 266 -4.53 1.23 -16.65
N MET A 267 -4.35 1.09 -15.34
CA MET A 267 -3.94 -0.17 -14.72
C MET A 267 -5.05 -0.62 -13.76
N VAL A 268 -5.56 -1.82 -13.98
CA VAL A 268 -6.50 -2.48 -13.06
C VAL A 268 -5.72 -3.44 -12.20
N LEU A 269 -5.64 -3.18 -10.91
CA LEU A 269 -4.94 -3.99 -9.93
C LEU A 269 -5.98 -4.76 -9.10
N SER A 270 -6.02 -6.08 -9.24
CA SER A 270 -6.87 -6.97 -8.45
C SER A 270 -6.06 -7.62 -7.34
N ILE A 271 -6.46 -7.41 -6.09
CA ILE A 271 -5.82 -8.02 -4.92
C ILE A 271 -6.80 -8.85 -4.11
N GLU A 272 -6.27 -9.90 -3.49
CA GLU A 272 -7.00 -10.92 -2.75
C GLU A 272 -7.84 -10.38 -1.59
N TYR A 273 -8.85 -11.18 -1.18
CA TYR A 273 -9.53 -10.98 0.10
C TYR A 273 -8.51 -10.99 1.25
N SER A 274 -8.61 -9.96 2.10
CA SER A 274 -7.71 -9.70 3.21
C SER A 274 -6.24 -9.82 2.76
N ALA A 275 -5.78 -8.83 2.00
CA ALA A 275 -4.48 -8.87 1.34
C ALA A 275 -3.31 -9.01 2.33
N ARG A 276 -2.41 -9.94 2.04
CA ARG A 276 -1.19 -10.13 2.84
C ARG A 276 -0.23 -8.95 2.67
N LYS A 277 0.70 -8.78 3.61
CA LYS A 277 1.66 -7.65 3.59
C LYS A 277 2.53 -7.66 2.34
N ASP A 278 3.02 -8.84 1.98
CA ASP A 278 3.85 -9.04 0.80
C ASP A 278 3.11 -8.68 -0.50
N VAL A 279 1.81 -8.99 -0.58
CA VAL A 279 0.94 -8.53 -1.67
C VAL A 279 0.77 -7.02 -1.67
N LEU A 280 0.53 -6.38 -0.52
CA LEU A 280 0.44 -4.91 -0.44
C LEU A 280 1.76 -4.22 -0.83
N CYS A 281 2.90 -4.81 -0.46
CA CYS A 281 4.22 -4.31 -0.86
C CYS A 281 4.45 -4.45 -2.37
N TRP A 282 4.16 -5.63 -2.93
CA TRP A 282 4.21 -5.85 -4.37
C TRP A 282 3.29 -4.88 -5.13
N ALA A 283 2.06 -4.71 -4.65
CA ALA A 283 1.10 -3.76 -5.22
C ALA A 283 1.64 -2.33 -5.18
N ASN A 284 2.23 -1.91 -4.06
CA ASN A 284 2.82 -0.57 -3.95
C ASN A 284 3.97 -0.36 -4.94
N ASP A 285 4.89 -1.31 -5.06
CA ASP A 285 6.01 -1.23 -6.00
C ASP A 285 5.52 -1.24 -7.46
N LEU A 286 4.49 -2.03 -7.74
CA LEU A 286 3.85 -2.07 -9.05
C LEU A 286 3.21 -0.72 -9.40
N VAL A 287 2.44 -0.13 -8.49
CA VAL A 287 1.79 1.17 -8.69
C VAL A 287 2.83 2.29 -8.85
N ALA A 288 3.89 2.27 -8.03
CA ALA A 288 4.97 3.24 -8.12
C ALA A 288 5.77 3.15 -9.43
N SER A 289 5.89 1.95 -10.01
CA SER A 289 6.56 1.75 -11.30
C SER A 289 5.70 2.09 -12.53
N HIS A 290 4.41 2.42 -12.34
CA HIS A 290 3.47 2.81 -13.40
C HIS A 290 2.88 4.21 -13.14
N PRO A 291 3.73 5.25 -13.00
CA PRO A 291 3.29 6.58 -12.60
C PRO A 291 2.39 7.29 -13.62
N ASP A 292 2.44 6.84 -14.88
CA ASP A 292 1.66 7.34 -16.01
C ASP A 292 0.29 6.65 -16.17
N HIS A 293 -0.08 5.74 -15.27
CA HIS A 293 -1.35 5.01 -15.34
C HIS A 293 -2.35 5.51 -14.29
N HIS A 294 -3.61 5.66 -14.70
CA HIS A 294 -4.74 5.80 -13.79
C HIS A 294 -5.05 4.42 -13.19
N VAL A 295 -4.80 4.24 -11.90
CA VAL A 295 -4.91 2.95 -11.22
C VAL A 295 -6.29 2.78 -10.59
N ILE A 296 -6.96 1.68 -10.97
CA ILE A 296 -8.19 1.18 -10.35
C ILE A 296 -7.81 -0.04 -9.51
N LEU A 297 -7.98 0.07 -8.19
CA LEU A 297 -7.82 -1.05 -7.27
C LEU A 297 -9.15 -1.82 -7.16
N VAL A 298 -9.10 -3.13 -7.34
CA VAL A 298 -10.22 -4.04 -7.07
C VAL A 298 -9.80 -4.97 -5.93
N THR A 299 -10.58 -4.97 -4.85
CA THR A 299 -10.36 -5.85 -3.70
C THR A 299 -11.71 -6.28 -3.16
N HIS A 300 -11.80 -7.40 -2.46
CA HIS A 300 -13.11 -7.87 -2.03
C HIS A 300 -13.65 -7.13 -0.80
N CYS A 301 -12.90 -7.14 0.29
CA CYS A 301 -13.33 -6.51 1.53
C CYS A 301 -12.60 -5.20 1.79
N TYR A 302 -13.36 -4.10 1.84
CA TYR A 302 -12.79 -2.76 1.99
C TYR A 302 -13.71 -1.79 2.72
N LEU A 303 -14.88 -1.48 2.15
CA LEU A 303 -15.88 -0.62 2.79
C LEU A 303 -16.88 -1.42 3.63
N THR A 304 -17.54 -0.73 4.56
CA THR A 304 -18.75 -1.20 5.25
C THR A 304 -19.98 -0.42 4.76
N HIS A 305 -21.17 -0.84 5.21
CA HIS A 305 -22.36 0.01 5.23
C HIS A 305 -22.02 1.40 5.83
N GLY A 306 -22.59 2.46 5.28
CA GLY A 306 -22.30 3.87 5.60
C GLY A 306 -20.93 4.36 5.12
N GLY A 307 -20.22 3.55 4.33
CA GLY A 307 -18.96 3.91 3.72
C GLY A 307 -17.81 3.97 4.71
N GLY A 308 -17.87 3.28 5.86
CA GLY A 308 -16.73 3.07 6.76
C GLY A 308 -15.70 2.10 6.16
N TYR A 309 -14.55 1.87 6.83
CA TYR A 309 -13.66 0.77 6.45
C TYR A 309 -14.00 -0.49 7.23
N SER A 310 -13.97 -1.65 6.57
CA SER A 310 -14.21 -2.93 7.23
C SER A 310 -13.03 -3.29 8.14
N GLY A 311 -13.29 -3.32 9.44
CA GLY A 311 -12.44 -3.96 10.44
C GLY A 311 -12.68 -5.47 10.57
N GLY A 312 -13.77 -5.98 10.00
CA GLY A 312 -14.12 -7.41 9.98
C GLY A 312 -13.40 -8.19 8.89
N CYS A 313 -12.24 -7.70 8.45
CA CYS A 313 -11.40 -8.36 7.45
C CYS A 313 -9.97 -8.38 7.97
N PRO A 314 -9.37 -9.54 8.26
CA PRO A 314 -10.00 -10.87 8.16
C PRO A 314 -11.22 -11.02 9.09
N ASP A 315 -12.24 -11.74 8.63
CA ASP A 315 -13.44 -12.07 9.42
C ASP A 315 -12.99 -12.81 10.69
N PRO A 316 -13.45 -12.45 11.90
CA PRO A 316 -13.10 -13.16 13.12
C PRO A 316 -13.35 -14.68 13.07
N ASP A 317 -14.33 -15.14 12.26
CA ASP A 317 -14.64 -16.56 12.07
C ASP A 317 -13.67 -17.24 11.08
N TYR A 318 -12.98 -16.46 10.24
CA TYR A 318 -11.92 -16.94 9.38
C TYR A 318 -10.57 -16.63 10.04
N ASN A 319 -9.77 -17.66 10.34
CA ASN A 319 -8.37 -17.47 10.74
C ASN A 319 -7.49 -17.02 9.56
N ALA A 320 -7.99 -16.11 8.73
CA ALA A 320 -7.31 -15.53 7.60
C ALA A 320 -6.29 -14.51 8.11
N ILE A 321 -5.09 -14.52 7.53
CA ILE A 321 -4.07 -13.51 7.79
C ILE A 321 -4.10 -12.51 6.64
N GLY A 322 -4.19 -11.23 6.97
CA GLY A 322 -4.26 -10.18 5.96
C GLY A 322 -4.62 -8.80 6.52
N ALA A 323 -4.84 -7.87 5.59
CA ALA A 323 -5.17 -6.48 5.87
C ALA A 323 -6.69 -6.26 6.04
N THR A 324 -7.03 -5.33 6.92
CA THR A 324 -8.36 -4.68 6.99
C THR A 324 -8.53 -3.68 5.86
N GLY A 325 -9.76 -3.21 5.64
CA GLY A 325 -10.00 -2.12 4.68
C GLY A 325 -9.20 -0.86 5.01
N SER A 326 -9.07 -0.53 6.30
CA SER A 326 -8.26 0.61 6.74
C SER A 326 -6.76 0.42 6.49
N ALA A 327 -6.24 -0.80 6.67
CA ALA A 327 -4.84 -1.11 6.37
C ALA A 327 -4.55 -1.05 4.86
N VAL A 328 -5.46 -1.52 4.00
CA VAL A 328 -5.35 -1.33 2.55
C VAL A 328 -5.30 0.16 2.20
N TRP A 329 -6.12 0.99 2.84
CA TRP A 329 -6.08 2.43 2.67
C TRP A 329 -4.75 3.05 3.13
N ASP A 330 -4.34 2.79 4.37
CA ASP A 330 -3.20 3.44 5.01
C ASP A 330 -1.85 2.96 4.43
N GLU A 331 -1.77 1.74 3.92
CA GLU A 331 -0.53 1.14 3.43
C GLU A 331 -0.36 1.17 1.91
N LEU A 332 -1.45 1.29 1.14
CA LEU A 332 -1.40 1.26 -0.33
C LEU A 332 -2.10 2.47 -0.95
N VAL A 333 -3.42 2.59 -0.77
CA VAL A 333 -4.24 3.54 -1.54
C VAL A 333 -3.83 4.99 -1.26
N SER A 334 -3.73 5.36 0.01
CA SER A 334 -3.45 6.74 0.41
C SER A 334 -2.05 7.21 0.05
N ARG A 335 -1.12 6.30 -0.26
CA ARG A 335 0.29 6.62 -0.53
C ARG A 335 0.59 6.89 -2.00
N ASN A 336 -0.31 6.46 -2.88
CA ASN A 336 -0.11 6.48 -4.32
C ASN A 336 -1.10 7.45 -4.95
N SER A 337 -0.59 8.56 -5.50
CA SER A 337 -1.44 9.60 -6.11
C SER A 337 -2.17 9.12 -7.35
N ASN A 338 -1.61 8.13 -8.04
CA ASN A 338 -2.17 7.55 -9.27
C ASN A 338 -3.23 6.48 -9.01
N ILE A 339 -3.47 6.05 -7.76
CA ILE A 339 -4.67 5.29 -7.37
C ILE A 339 -5.82 6.28 -7.18
N PHE A 340 -6.76 6.29 -8.12
CA PHE A 340 -7.90 7.20 -8.09
C PHE A 340 -9.22 6.51 -7.77
N MET A 341 -9.27 5.18 -7.86
CA MET A 341 -10.49 4.42 -7.64
C MET A 341 -10.22 3.13 -6.89
N VAL A 342 -11.10 2.82 -5.92
CA VAL A 342 -11.14 1.53 -5.23
C VAL A 342 -12.55 0.94 -5.35
N LEU A 343 -12.65 -0.30 -5.82
CA LEU A 343 -13.89 -1.04 -5.96
C LEU A 343 -13.89 -2.25 -5.04
N SER A 344 -14.97 -2.45 -4.28
CA SER A 344 -15.13 -3.59 -3.38
C SER A 344 -16.52 -4.23 -3.39
N GLY A 345 -16.58 -5.46 -2.90
CA GLY A 345 -17.80 -6.26 -2.67
C GLY A 345 -17.89 -6.64 -1.19
N HIS A 346 -18.20 -7.90 -0.89
CA HIS A 346 -18.22 -8.53 0.45
C HIS A 346 -19.37 -8.10 1.36
N ILE A 347 -19.62 -6.80 1.45
CA ILE A 347 -20.68 -6.22 2.25
C ILE A 347 -21.86 -5.96 1.32
N GLY A 348 -22.95 -6.71 1.50
CA GLY A 348 -24.16 -6.63 0.66
C GLY A 348 -24.89 -5.30 0.76
N ASP A 349 -24.32 -4.29 0.13
CA ASP A 349 -24.74 -2.90 0.07
C ASP A 349 -24.10 -2.20 -1.13
N SER A 350 -24.43 -0.93 -1.35
CA SER A 350 -23.76 -0.09 -2.32
C SER A 350 -23.41 1.29 -1.79
N GLU A 351 -22.12 1.58 -1.74
CA GLU A 351 -21.56 2.80 -1.16
C GLU A 351 -20.79 3.59 -2.21
N TYR A 352 -20.75 4.89 -2.02
CA TYR A 352 -19.81 5.76 -2.70
C TYR A 352 -19.32 6.85 -1.75
N ARG A 353 -18.00 7.03 -1.69
CA ARG A 353 -17.40 8.19 -1.04
C ARG A 353 -16.14 8.65 -1.76
N VAL A 354 -15.74 9.87 -1.45
CA VAL A 354 -14.47 10.45 -1.91
C VAL A 354 -13.61 10.74 -0.69
N LYS A 355 -12.34 10.34 -0.75
CA LYS A 355 -11.37 10.63 0.28
C LYS A 355 -10.08 11.15 -0.32
N THR A 356 -9.47 12.15 0.33
CA THR A 356 -8.17 12.70 -0.08
C THR A 356 -7.04 11.81 0.41
N SER A 357 -6.15 11.40 -0.49
CA SER A 357 -4.95 10.62 -0.20
C SER A 357 -3.88 11.48 0.51
N ASN A 358 -2.77 10.86 0.93
CA ASN A 358 -1.62 11.55 1.54
C ASN A 358 -0.90 12.46 0.55
N THR A 359 -1.12 12.25 -0.74
CA THR A 359 -0.56 13.05 -1.84
C THR A 359 -1.47 14.22 -2.22
N GLY A 360 -2.63 14.37 -1.57
CA GLY A 360 -3.66 15.36 -1.92
C GLY A 360 -4.59 14.96 -3.07
N ALA A 361 -4.39 13.78 -3.67
CA ALA A 361 -5.23 13.31 -4.77
C ALA A 361 -6.58 12.78 -4.25
N PRO A 362 -7.70 13.04 -4.94
CA PRO A 362 -8.98 12.44 -4.60
C PRO A 362 -9.01 10.96 -4.99
N VAL A 363 -9.53 10.12 -4.10
CA VAL A 363 -9.77 8.70 -4.33
C VAL A 363 -11.27 8.43 -4.21
N HIS A 364 -11.84 7.85 -5.27
CA HIS A 364 -13.23 7.44 -5.36
C HIS A 364 -13.37 5.99 -4.92
N GLU A 365 -14.07 5.76 -3.82
CA GLU A 365 -14.19 4.44 -3.21
C GLU A 365 -15.64 3.97 -3.33
N MET A 366 -15.86 2.75 -3.82
CA MET A 366 -17.19 2.20 -4.09
C MET A 366 -17.35 0.79 -3.54
N LEU A 367 -18.51 0.55 -2.92
CA LEU A 367 -19.01 -0.78 -2.59
C LEU A 367 -20.10 -1.16 -3.61
N VAL A 368 -20.00 -2.37 -4.16
CA VAL A 368 -20.90 -2.89 -5.20
C VAL A 368 -21.20 -4.36 -4.91
N ASP A 369 -22.15 -4.62 -4.02
CA ASP A 369 -22.62 -5.97 -3.74
C ASP A 369 -24.15 -5.99 -3.60
N TYR A 370 -24.78 -6.87 -4.37
CA TYR A 370 -26.22 -7.00 -4.45
C TYR A 370 -26.68 -8.44 -4.14
N GLN A 371 -25.80 -9.27 -3.58
CA GLN A 371 -25.98 -10.72 -3.43
C GLN A 371 -27.27 -11.13 -2.69
N PHE A 372 -27.76 -10.29 -1.78
CA PHE A 372 -28.93 -10.58 -0.96
C PHE A 372 -30.26 -10.24 -1.62
N GLU A 373 -30.25 -9.69 -2.84
CA GLU A 373 -31.47 -9.39 -3.57
C GLU A 373 -32.18 -10.67 -4.02
N GLY A 374 -33.50 -10.72 -3.78
CA GLY A 374 -34.37 -11.82 -4.15
C GLY A 374 -34.98 -11.65 -5.54
N GLU A 375 -35.29 -12.76 -6.21
CA GLU A 375 -36.09 -12.76 -7.43
C GLU A 375 -37.55 -12.38 -7.11
N CYS A 376 -38.16 -11.46 -7.88
CA CYS A 376 -39.61 -11.41 -7.96
C CYS A 376 -40.11 -11.52 -9.40
N ALA A 377 -41.22 -12.22 -9.57
CA ALA A 377 -41.86 -12.38 -10.86
C ALA A 377 -42.65 -11.12 -11.24
N ALA A 378 -42.63 -10.76 -12.53
CA ALA A 378 -43.43 -9.64 -13.07
C ALA A 378 -44.92 -9.72 -12.71
N SER A 379 -45.45 -10.93 -12.55
CA SER A 379 -46.84 -11.20 -12.17
C SER A 379 -47.18 -10.87 -10.71
N SER A 380 -46.19 -10.58 -9.86
CA SER A 380 -46.37 -10.34 -8.42
C SER A 380 -45.45 -9.25 -7.86
N ALA A 381 -45.19 -8.16 -8.59
CA ALA A 381 -44.31 -7.06 -8.14
C ALA A 381 -44.61 -6.52 -6.73
N ALA A 382 -45.88 -6.49 -6.33
CA ALA A 382 -46.30 -6.06 -4.99
C ALA A 382 -45.84 -7.00 -3.85
N SER A 383 -45.37 -8.21 -4.17
CA SER A 383 -44.76 -9.13 -3.21
C SER A 383 -43.29 -8.84 -2.97
N CYS A 384 -42.69 -7.85 -3.65
CA CYS A 384 -41.31 -7.45 -3.41
C CYS A 384 -41.18 -6.65 -2.11
N THR A 385 -41.51 -7.29 -0.98
CA THR A 385 -41.39 -6.72 0.36
C THR A 385 -40.42 -7.57 1.15
N ASN A 386 -39.36 -6.94 1.69
CA ASN A 386 -38.55 -7.50 2.78
C ASN A 386 -37.66 -8.72 2.40
N HIS A 387 -36.88 -8.64 1.32
CA HIS A 387 -36.09 -9.77 0.79
C HIS A 387 -34.78 -10.10 1.52
N CYS A 388 -34.20 -9.18 2.29
CA CYS A 388 -32.96 -9.44 3.06
C CYS A 388 -33.11 -10.42 4.19
N ARG A 389 -34.35 -10.81 4.50
CA ARG A 389 -34.67 -11.51 5.74
C ARG A 389 -35.13 -12.95 5.53
N ILE A 390 -35.26 -13.41 4.28
CA ILE A 390 -35.92 -14.71 4.00
C ILE A 390 -35.02 -15.68 3.22
N GLY A 391 -33.70 -15.67 3.39
CA GLY A 391 -32.81 -16.74 2.91
C GLY A 391 -32.82 -17.05 1.40
N THR A 392 -33.61 -16.32 0.61
CA THR A 392 -33.72 -16.42 -0.84
C THR A 392 -32.76 -15.41 -1.45
N TYR A 393 -31.46 -15.59 -1.20
CA TYR A 393 -30.40 -14.77 -1.79
C TYR A 393 -30.11 -15.24 -3.21
N HIS A 394 -30.41 -14.41 -4.20
CA HIS A 394 -30.24 -14.77 -5.61
C HIS A 394 -29.43 -13.73 -6.39
N GLY A 395 -29.10 -12.57 -5.82
CA GLY A 395 -28.37 -11.48 -6.48
C GLY A 395 -29.20 -10.71 -7.52
N ASN A 396 -30.16 -11.35 -8.19
CA ASN A 396 -31.11 -10.76 -9.14
C ASN A 396 -30.47 -9.99 -10.32
N GLY A 397 -29.25 -10.38 -10.73
CA GLY A 397 -28.60 -9.95 -11.97
C GLY A 397 -28.10 -8.50 -12.00
N TRP A 398 -27.98 -7.83 -10.85
CA TRP A 398 -27.48 -6.46 -10.77
C TRP A 398 -26.02 -6.33 -11.23
N MET A 399 -25.70 -5.21 -11.85
CA MET A 399 -24.35 -4.79 -12.27
C MET A 399 -24.25 -3.26 -12.20
N ARG A 400 -23.02 -2.74 -12.16
CA ARG A 400 -22.76 -1.29 -12.26
C ARG A 400 -21.85 -1.00 -13.44
N GLN A 401 -22.25 -0.07 -14.29
CA GLN A 401 -21.41 0.48 -15.35
C GLN A 401 -20.90 1.86 -14.93
N LEU A 402 -19.60 2.09 -15.06
CA LEU A 402 -19.02 3.42 -14.93
C LEU A 402 -18.73 3.95 -16.34
N ILE A 403 -19.34 5.08 -16.67
CA ILE A 403 -19.30 5.70 -17.99
C ILE A 403 -18.41 6.93 -17.90
N PHE A 404 -17.30 6.88 -18.61
CA PHE A 404 -16.27 7.90 -18.65
C PHE A 404 -16.60 8.84 -19.81
N ASP A 405 -16.76 10.13 -19.53
CA ASP A 405 -16.95 11.18 -20.52
C ASP A 405 -15.73 12.11 -20.52
N PRO A 406 -14.74 11.85 -21.40
CA PRO A 406 -13.53 12.67 -21.49
C PRO A 406 -13.79 14.14 -21.84
N ARG A 407 -14.91 14.46 -22.51
CA ARG A 407 -15.25 15.85 -22.84
C ARG A 407 -15.73 16.62 -21.64
N GLN A 408 -16.45 15.94 -20.76
CA GLN A 408 -17.03 16.55 -19.56
C GLN A 408 -16.12 16.42 -18.34
N ASN A 409 -14.99 15.72 -18.45
CA ASN A 409 -14.16 15.34 -17.31
C ASN A 409 -15.02 14.74 -16.19
N SER A 410 -15.92 13.82 -16.56
CA SER A 410 -16.87 13.22 -15.63
C SER A 410 -16.93 11.70 -15.79
N ILE A 411 -17.18 11.02 -14.67
CA ILE A 411 -17.52 9.61 -14.63
C ILE A 411 -18.93 9.51 -14.06
N ARG A 412 -19.83 8.82 -14.76
CA ARG A 412 -21.20 8.55 -14.33
C ARG A 412 -21.36 7.07 -13.97
N ALA A 413 -21.81 6.79 -12.76
CA ALA A 413 -22.23 5.46 -12.36
C ALA A 413 -23.65 5.19 -12.84
N SER A 414 -23.89 3.99 -13.39
CA SER A 414 -25.21 3.49 -13.70
C SER A 414 -25.39 2.06 -13.23
N THR A 415 -26.33 1.87 -12.32
CA THR A 415 -26.65 0.57 -11.74
C THR A 415 -27.92 0.01 -12.38
N PHE A 416 -27.88 -1.22 -12.88
CA PHE A 416 -28.98 -1.88 -13.60
C PHE A 416 -28.90 -3.40 -13.45
N THR A 417 -29.92 -4.12 -13.94
CA THR A 417 -30.03 -5.59 -13.84
C THR A 417 -30.28 -6.19 -15.23
N VAL A 418 -29.78 -7.41 -15.45
CA VAL A 418 -30.00 -8.18 -16.68
C VAL A 418 -31.24 -9.09 -16.63
N GLU A 419 -31.96 -9.13 -15.51
CA GLU A 419 -33.14 -9.98 -15.37
C GLU A 419 -34.40 -9.26 -15.89
N ASP A 420 -35.01 -9.83 -16.93
CA ASP A 420 -36.16 -9.28 -17.68
C ASP A 420 -37.35 -8.89 -16.77
N GLY A 421 -37.55 -9.62 -15.67
CA GLY A 421 -38.63 -9.40 -14.71
C GLY A 421 -38.61 -8.01 -14.07
N ASN A 422 -37.43 -7.40 -13.92
CA ASN A 422 -37.30 -6.09 -13.30
C ASN A 422 -37.73 -4.94 -14.24
N THR A 423 -37.72 -5.11 -15.56
CA THR A 423 -38.17 -4.05 -16.48
C THR A 423 -39.69 -3.82 -16.46
N GLN A 424 -40.49 -4.81 -16.04
CA GLN A 424 -41.96 -4.73 -15.96
C GLN A 424 -42.51 -4.51 -14.55
N MET A 425 -41.76 -4.87 -13.50
CA MET A 425 -42.18 -4.69 -12.10
C MET A 425 -42.17 -3.23 -11.64
N PHE A 426 -41.40 -2.39 -12.33
CA PHE A 426 -41.26 -0.98 -12.01
C PHE A 426 -41.71 -0.14 -13.21
N PRO A 427 -42.90 0.48 -13.18
CA PRO A 427 -43.37 1.30 -14.29
C PRO A 427 -42.36 2.44 -14.52
N GLN A 428 -41.88 2.60 -15.76
CA GLN A 428 -40.76 3.50 -16.14
C GLN A 428 -39.34 2.98 -15.81
N GLY A 429 -39.19 1.72 -15.39
CA GLY A 429 -37.89 1.07 -15.24
C GLY A 429 -37.08 1.53 -14.02
N GLN A 430 -37.74 1.78 -12.88
CA GLN A 430 -37.10 2.24 -11.64
C GLN A 430 -37.04 1.13 -10.58
N PRO A 431 -35.96 0.33 -10.53
CA PRO A 431 -35.89 -0.80 -9.63
C PRO A 431 -35.93 -0.46 -8.13
N ALA A 432 -35.70 -1.42 -7.25
CA ALA A 432 -35.53 -1.11 -5.85
C ALA A 432 -34.53 -2.06 -5.19
N PHE A 433 -33.45 -1.53 -4.62
CA PHE A 433 -32.57 -2.24 -3.70
C PHE A 433 -33.23 -2.28 -2.32
N PHE A 434 -33.23 -3.44 -1.69
CA PHE A 434 -33.74 -3.60 -0.34
C PHE A 434 -32.70 -4.42 0.38
N CYS A 435 -31.77 -3.78 1.14
CA CYS A 435 -31.11 -4.33 2.33
C CYS A 435 -30.53 -3.30 3.29
N SER A 436 -31.24 -3.00 4.39
CA SER A 436 -30.65 -2.41 5.60
C SER A 436 -31.40 -2.88 6.85
N GLU A 437 -30.92 -3.92 7.52
CA GLU A 437 -31.53 -4.42 8.77
C GLU A 437 -30.44 -4.88 9.77
N LEU A 438 -29.69 -3.96 10.37
CA LEU A 438 -29.10 -4.15 11.71
C LEU A 438 -29.78 -3.21 12.71
N PHE A 439 -30.14 -3.78 13.84
CA PHE A 439 -30.99 -3.25 14.91
C PHE A 439 -30.35 -2.07 15.68
N ASP A 440 -31.21 -1.13 16.08
CA ASP A 440 -31.20 -0.28 17.30
C ASP A 440 -29.83 0.24 17.81
N PRO A 441 -29.50 1.56 17.65
CA PRO A 441 -28.28 2.10 18.24
C PRO A 441 -28.39 2.06 19.78
N PRO A 442 -27.34 1.62 20.50
CA PRO A 442 -27.28 1.76 21.96
C PRO A 442 -27.16 3.21 22.42
N ASP A 443 -27.18 4.18 21.50
CA ASP A 443 -26.89 5.58 21.75
C ASP A 443 -27.96 6.51 21.15
N PRO A 444 -28.83 7.11 21.98
CA PRO A 444 -29.84 8.07 21.54
C PRO A 444 -29.27 9.43 21.08
N ASP A 445 -27.95 9.65 21.16
CA ASP A 445 -27.29 10.88 20.68
C ASP A 445 -26.82 10.80 19.21
N GLN A 446 -26.99 9.66 18.52
CA GLN A 446 -26.85 9.59 17.05
C GLN A 446 -28.11 10.09 16.36
N THR A 447 -28.16 11.39 16.07
CA THR A 447 -29.13 11.99 15.17
C THR A 447 -28.48 12.17 13.79
N GLY A 448 -28.65 11.21 12.88
CA GLY A 448 -28.05 11.26 11.53
C GLY A 448 -28.80 10.37 10.53
N GLY A 449 -29.26 10.92 9.40
CA GLY A 449 -30.15 10.25 8.47
C GLY A 449 -29.44 9.45 7.37
N ASP A 450 -28.81 8.33 7.70
CA ASP A 450 -28.08 7.51 6.72
C ASP A 450 -28.87 6.25 6.33
N TRP A 451 -29.85 6.44 5.42
CA TRP A 451 -30.63 5.38 4.78
C TRP A 451 -30.39 5.39 3.26
N TYR A 452 -30.25 4.22 2.65
CA TYR A 452 -30.27 4.11 1.19
C TYR A 452 -31.68 4.26 0.63
N ALA A 453 -31.78 5.01 -0.46
CA ALA A 453 -32.95 5.02 -1.31
C ALA A 453 -33.01 3.67 -2.02
N SER A 454 -34.14 2.99 -1.84
CA SER A 454 -34.41 1.76 -2.56
C SER A 454 -34.38 2.00 -4.07
N ASP A 455 -34.92 3.12 -4.55
CA ASP A 455 -34.87 3.54 -5.95
C ASP A 455 -33.41 3.63 -6.49
N PRO A 456 -33.00 2.81 -7.47
CA PRO A 456 -31.69 2.83 -8.09
C PRO A 456 -31.57 3.93 -9.14
N ALA A 457 -32.63 4.71 -9.41
CA ALA A 457 -32.50 6.03 -10.03
C ALA A 457 -32.17 7.12 -9.00
N SER A 458 -32.15 6.78 -7.70
CA SER A 458 -31.65 7.68 -6.66
C SER A 458 -30.26 8.19 -7.03
N PRO A 459 -29.98 9.47 -6.72
CA PRO A 459 -28.62 10.01 -6.81
C PRO A 459 -27.58 9.19 -6.04
N GLN A 460 -27.98 8.35 -5.07
CA GLN A 460 -27.07 7.43 -4.37
C GLN A 460 -26.58 6.26 -5.24
N HIS A 461 -27.32 5.89 -6.30
CA HIS A 461 -27.00 4.78 -7.22
C HIS A 461 -26.68 5.23 -8.65
N GLN A 462 -27.15 6.44 -9.03
CA GLN A 462 -26.85 7.13 -10.28
C GLN A 462 -26.21 8.48 -9.97
N TYR A 463 -24.91 8.46 -9.70
CA TYR A 463 -24.14 9.66 -9.44
C TYR A 463 -23.13 9.91 -10.55
N ALA A 464 -22.72 11.17 -10.66
CA ALA A 464 -21.59 11.57 -11.49
C ALA A 464 -20.58 12.33 -10.63
N PHE A 465 -19.30 12.16 -10.94
CA PHE A 465 -18.22 12.90 -10.30
C PHE A 465 -17.20 13.34 -11.33
N SER A 466 -16.55 14.46 -11.04
CA SER A 466 -15.51 15.00 -11.92
C SER A 466 -14.21 14.22 -11.76
N TYR A 467 -13.53 13.99 -12.87
CA TYR A 467 -12.20 13.38 -12.92
C TYR A 467 -11.40 13.93 -14.10
N ASN A 468 -10.15 14.31 -13.88
CA ASN A 468 -9.25 14.76 -14.94
C ASN A 468 -8.63 13.53 -15.62
N PHE A 469 -8.97 13.32 -16.88
CA PHE A 469 -8.49 12.20 -17.69
C PHE A 469 -7.19 12.48 -18.44
N VAL A 470 -6.77 13.74 -18.49
CA VAL A 470 -5.81 14.24 -19.48
C VAL A 470 -4.42 14.35 -18.87
N ASP A 471 -4.36 14.73 -17.60
CA ASP A 471 -3.14 14.66 -16.81
C ASP A 471 -3.26 13.46 -15.86
N PRO A 472 -2.36 12.46 -15.93
CA PRO A 472 -2.27 11.47 -14.86
C PRO A 472 -2.02 12.20 -13.54
N PRO A 473 -2.57 11.72 -12.40
CA PRO A 473 -2.36 12.37 -11.12
C PRO A 473 -0.86 12.57 -10.86
N ALA A 474 -0.46 13.81 -10.57
CA ALA A 474 0.94 14.12 -10.29
C ALA A 474 1.45 13.19 -9.18
N LEU A 475 2.62 12.57 -9.37
CA LEU A 475 3.28 11.77 -8.35
C LEU A 475 3.51 12.64 -7.11
N GLY A 476 2.78 12.35 -6.03
CA GLY A 476 3.02 12.96 -4.73
C GLY A 476 3.77 12.01 -3.82
N VAL A 477 4.64 12.56 -2.97
CA VAL A 477 5.35 11.79 -1.95
C VAL A 477 4.51 11.81 -0.67
N ASP A 478 4.27 10.64 -0.08
CA ASP A 478 3.66 10.53 1.24
C ASP A 478 4.52 11.27 2.28
N SER A 479 4.04 12.43 2.73
CA SER A 479 4.75 13.31 3.66
C SER A 479 4.17 13.28 5.09
N LEU A 480 3.19 12.42 5.37
CA LEU A 480 2.35 12.55 6.57
C LEU A 480 2.86 11.81 7.81
N GLY A 481 4.00 11.12 7.74
CA GLY A 481 4.67 10.55 8.93
C GLY A 481 3.78 9.63 9.78
N ARG A 482 2.80 8.97 9.17
CA ARG A 482 1.90 8.02 9.85
C ARG A 482 2.58 6.66 10.04
N THR A 483 1.99 5.81 10.89
CA THR A 483 2.45 4.45 11.16
C THR A 483 2.80 3.75 9.84
N ALA A 484 4.04 3.26 9.72
CA ALA A 484 4.53 2.71 8.46
C ALA A 484 3.71 1.51 7.97
N PHE A 485 3.12 0.74 8.89
CA PHE A 485 2.25 -0.40 8.68
C PHE A 485 1.46 -0.73 9.97
N SER A 486 0.38 -1.52 9.88
CA SER A 486 -0.37 -2.00 11.06
C SER A 486 0.40 -3.07 11.86
N ASP A 487 -0.02 -3.39 13.08
CA ASP A 487 0.58 -4.47 13.87
C ASP A 487 0.40 -5.84 13.20
N ARG A 488 1.47 -6.66 13.14
CA ARG A 488 1.45 -7.95 12.42
C ARG A 488 2.36 -9.00 13.06
N THR A 489 2.03 -10.26 12.82
CA THR A 489 2.86 -11.42 13.15
C THR A 489 4.15 -11.41 12.32
N VAL A 490 5.28 -11.61 13.00
CA VAL A 490 6.62 -11.64 12.38
C VAL A 490 6.91 -12.99 11.72
N ASN A 491 6.67 -14.10 12.40
CA ASN A 491 6.96 -15.44 11.92
C ASN A 491 5.96 -15.90 10.86
N ARG A 492 6.42 -16.67 9.86
CA ARG A 492 5.57 -17.31 8.86
C ARG A 492 5.12 -18.71 9.29
N LEU A 493 5.97 -19.42 10.02
CA LEU A 493 5.68 -20.75 10.57
C LEU A 493 5.07 -20.56 11.96
N SER A 494 3.88 -21.11 12.16
CA SER A 494 3.15 -21.10 13.43
C SER A 494 3.12 -22.48 14.09
N ALA A 495 3.96 -23.41 13.61
CA ALA A 495 4.17 -24.67 14.30
C ALA A 495 5.01 -24.38 15.55
N GLY A 496 4.78 -25.14 16.64
CA GLY A 496 5.46 -24.89 17.91
C GLY A 496 5.06 -23.56 18.57
N ASP A 497 5.61 -23.33 19.74
CA ASP A 497 5.53 -22.09 20.50
C ASP A 497 6.70 -21.17 20.14
N GLN A 498 6.43 -19.86 20.06
CA GLN A 498 7.44 -18.82 19.80
C GLN A 498 7.66 -17.94 21.03
N PHE A 499 8.91 -17.80 21.46
CA PHE A 499 9.28 -17.07 22.68
C PHE A 499 10.40 -16.04 22.48
N ALA A 500 10.57 -15.22 23.52
CA ALA A 500 11.67 -14.26 23.68
C ALA A 500 12.03 -13.42 22.42
N PRO A 501 11.07 -12.73 21.77
CA PRO A 501 11.38 -11.95 20.58
C PRO A 501 12.29 -10.76 20.91
N ALA A 502 13.26 -10.50 20.03
CA ALA A 502 14.10 -9.30 20.07
C ALA A 502 14.17 -8.66 18.67
N VAL A 503 14.36 -7.34 18.62
CA VAL A 503 14.38 -6.56 17.36
C VAL A 503 15.54 -5.58 17.32
N ALA A 504 16.16 -5.43 16.15
CA ALA A 504 17.12 -4.38 15.86
C ALA A 504 16.72 -3.58 14.62
N LEU A 505 16.92 -2.26 14.64
CA LEU A 505 16.49 -1.30 13.63
C LEU A 505 17.69 -0.51 13.11
N SER A 506 17.79 -0.35 11.79
CA SER A 506 18.75 0.55 11.14
C SER A 506 18.26 2.00 11.12
N PRO A 507 19.14 3.01 11.00
CA PRO A 507 18.73 4.41 10.83
C PRO A 507 17.85 4.66 9.60
N ALA A 508 17.92 3.79 8.58
CA ALA A 508 17.07 3.86 7.40
C ALA A 508 15.66 3.29 7.61
N GLY A 509 15.40 2.65 8.77
CA GLY A 509 14.10 2.09 9.15
C GLY A 509 13.93 0.59 8.86
N GLY A 510 14.87 -0.05 8.17
CA GLY A 510 14.86 -1.51 8.00
C GLY A 510 15.18 -2.20 9.33
N PHE A 511 14.53 -3.32 9.64
CA PHE A 511 14.66 -4.02 10.91
C PHE A 511 14.75 -5.54 10.75
N VAL A 512 15.34 -6.18 11.75
CA VAL A 512 15.39 -7.64 11.87
C VAL A 512 14.81 -8.04 13.22
N ALA A 513 13.90 -9.01 13.20
CA ALA A 513 13.37 -9.64 14.38
C ALA A 513 13.94 -11.05 14.53
N VAL A 514 14.22 -11.45 15.76
CA VAL A 514 14.66 -12.80 16.14
C VAL A 514 13.77 -13.35 17.24
N TRP A 515 13.57 -14.66 17.29
CA TRP A 515 12.73 -15.33 18.29
C TRP A 515 13.20 -16.77 18.51
N GLU A 516 12.83 -17.33 19.65
CA GLU A 516 12.92 -18.77 19.94
C GLU A 516 11.73 -19.50 19.35
N ASP A 517 11.95 -20.71 18.82
CA ASP A 517 10.91 -21.56 18.23
C ASP A 517 11.17 -23.03 18.61
N ASP A 518 10.16 -23.75 19.10
CA ASP A 518 10.30 -25.15 19.51
C ASP A 518 9.73 -26.18 18.50
N SER A 519 9.48 -25.74 17.27
CA SER A 519 8.81 -26.56 16.25
C SER A 519 9.71 -27.59 15.57
N SER A 520 11.02 -27.55 15.81
CA SER A 520 11.96 -28.52 15.25
C SER A 520 11.66 -29.93 15.77
N SER A 521 11.59 -30.86 14.82
CA SER A 521 11.54 -32.30 15.10
C SER A 521 12.90 -32.97 14.98
N THR A 522 13.94 -32.20 14.64
CA THR A 522 15.28 -32.69 14.29
C THR A 522 16.11 -33.05 15.52
N ASP A 523 15.88 -32.36 16.62
CA ASP A 523 16.57 -32.49 17.91
C ASP A 523 15.64 -32.88 19.08
N GLY A 524 14.32 -32.88 18.84
CA GLY A 524 13.29 -33.39 19.75
C GLY A 524 12.31 -32.31 20.15
N ALA A 525 11.02 -32.64 20.20
CA ALA A 525 9.98 -31.68 20.59
C ALA A 525 10.28 -31.10 22.00
N GLY A 526 10.40 -29.77 22.08
CA GLY A 526 10.64 -29.03 23.32
C GLY A 526 12.01 -28.35 23.44
N ASN A 527 12.92 -28.54 22.46
CA ASN A 527 14.14 -27.73 22.35
C ASN A 527 13.87 -26.48 21.51
N PHE A 528 14.51 -25.37 21.88
CA PHE A 528 14.36 -24.10 21.17
C PHE A 528 15.47 -23.89 20.14
N ASP A 529 15.06 -23.44 18.94
CA ASP A 529 15.92 -22.89 17.91
C ASP A 529 15.77 -21.37 17.84
N ILE A 530 16.81 -20.64 17.42
CA ILE A 530 16.68 -19.21 17.13
C ILE A 530 16.42 -18.99 15.64
N PHE A 531 15.31 -18.34 15.35
CA PHE A 531 14.95 -17.86 14.01
C PHE A 531 15.15 -16.36 13.87
N MET A 532 15.29 -15.91 12.63
CA MET A 532 15.37 -14.50 12.26
C MET A 532 14.54 -14.19 11.02
N ARG A 533 14.06 -12.95 10.90
CA ARG A 533 13.43 -12.42 9.69
C ARG A 533 13.71 -10.94 9.52
N GLY A 534 13.95 -10.53 8.28
CA GLY A 534 14.28 -9.15 7.92
C GLY A 534 13.16 -8.40 7.21
N PHE A 535 13.07 -7.11 7.48
CA PHE A 535 12.03 -6.22 6.99
C PHE A 535 12.59 -4.87 6.54
N SER A 536 11.98 -4.33 5.49
CA SER A 536 12.17 -2.96 4.99
C SER A 536 11.41 -1.95 5.86
N PRO A 537 11.67 -0.63 5.74
CA PRO A 537 11.04 0.41 6.58
C PRO A 537 9.51 0.42 6.57
N GLY A 538 8.88 -0.04 5.49
CA GLY A 538 7.43 -0.18 5.37
C GLY A 538 6.87 -1.51 5.90
N GLY A 539 7.67 -2.34 6.56
CA GLY A 539 7.26 -3.68 7.03
C GLY A 539 7.21 -4.73 5.92
N CYS A 540 7.74 -4.44 4.74
CA CYS A 540 7.85 -5.39 3.64
C CYS A 540 8.99 -6.37 3.91
N VAL A 541 8.82 -7.65 3.55
CA VAL A 541 9.85 -8.67 3.77
C VAL A 541 11.11 -8.30 2.97
N ALA A 542 12.24 -8.15 3.67
CA ALA A 542 13.55 -7.96 3.04
C ALA A 542 14.22 -9.32 2.79
N PHE A 543 14.13 -10.24 3.76
CA PHE A 543 14.54 -11.63 3.60
C PHE A 543 13.64 -12.55 4.45
N SER A 544 13.45 -13.78 3.97
CA SER A 544 12.59 -14.80 4.59
C SER A 544 13.14 -15.32 5.92
N ASP A 545 12.26 -15.93 6.69
CA ASP A 545 12.57 -16.63 7.94
C ASP A 545 13.73 -17.62 7.72
N ALA A 546 14.74 -17.55 8.59
CA ALA A 546 15.90 -18.43 8.56
C ALA A 546 16.36 -18.76 9.99
N MET A 547 16.91 -19.96 10.18
CA MET A 547 17.58 -20.31 11.42
C MET A 547 18.89 -19.54 11.55
N VAL A 548 19.17 -19.06 12.75
CA VAL A 548 20.40 -18.31 13.04
C VAL A 548 21.61 -19.23 13.05
N HIS A 549 21.49 -20.48 13.48
CA HIS A 549 22.57 -21.47 13.46
C HIS A 549 22.40 -22.48 12.30
N ALA A 550 23.38 -23.37 12.05
CA ALA A 550 23.45 -24.16 10.81
C ALA A 550 23.12 -25.66 10.98
N ASP A 551 23.15 -26.17 12.20
CA ASP A 551 23.22 -27.59 12.53
C ASP A 551 21.99 -28.15 13.28
N GLY A 552 21.04 -27.31 13.70
CA GLY A 552 19.76 -27.75 14.29
C GLY A 552 19.92 -28.68 15.50
N ALA A 553 21.04 -28.56 16.22
CA ALA A 553 21.39 -29.41 17.36
C ALA A 553 21.74 -28.53 18.55
N GLY A 554 21.29 -28.93 19.74
CA GLY A 554 21.46 -28.17 20.98
C GLY A 554 20.17 -27.51 21.43
N HIS A 555 20.28 -26.68 22.46
CA HIS A 555 19.15 -25.94 23.00
C HIS A 555 19.47 -24.45 22.99
N GLN A 556 18.89 -23.69 22.06
CA GLN A 556 19.22 -22.27 21.86
C GLN A 556 18.19 -21.33 22.47
N GLN A 557 18.62 -20.46 23.36
CA GLN A 557 17.74 -19.57 24.13
C GLN A 557 18.29 -18.15 24.29
N ASP A 558 17.42 -17.26 24.74
CA ASP A 558 17.67 -15.87 25.10
C ASP A 558 18.36 -15.08 23.97
N PRO A 559 17.76 -15.00 22.77
CA PRO A 559 18.38 -14.31 21.65
C PRO A 559 18.48 -12.81 21.93
N SER A 560 19.62 -12.23 21.58
CA SER A 560 19.88 -10.79 21.59
C SER A 560 20.42 -10.36 20.24
N ILE A 561 19.91 -9.26 19.68
CA ILE A 561 20.29 -8.75 18.37
C ILE A 561 20.70 -7.27 18.44
N SER A 562 21.70 -6.89 17.66
CA SER A 562 22.07 -5.49 17.42
C SER A 562 22.54 -5.28 15.97
N MET A 563 22.41 -4.07 15.44
CA MET A 563 22.58 -3.75 14.01
C MET A 563 23.40 -2.48 13.80
N ASP A 564 24.21 -2.44 12.75
CA ASP A 564 25.00 -1.28 12.34
C ASP A 564 24.22 -0.33 11.40
N ALA A 565 24.84 0.79 11.02
CA ALA A 565 24.21 1.79 10.16
C ALA A 565 24.00 1.31 8.71
N ALA A 566 24.70 0.26 8.27
CA ALA A 566 24.54 -0.36 6.96
C ALA A 566 23.49 -1.49 6.97
N GLY A 567 22.90 -1.80 8.13
CA GLY A 567 21.92 -2.87 8.30
C GLY A 567 22.51 -4.25 8.57
N ASN A 568 23.84 -4.38 8.69
CA ASN A 568 24.43 -5.66 9.11
C ASN A 568 24.18 -5.86 10.61
N PHE A 569 24.00 -7.10 11.03
CA PHE A 569 23.58 -7.39 12.40
C PHE A 569 24.33 -8.57 13.00
N VAL A 570 24.31 -8.65 14.34
CA VAL A 570 24.84 -9.77 15.11
C VAL A 570 23.74 -10.27 16.03
N VAL A 571 23.54 -11.59 16.04
CA VAL A 571 22.67 -12.30 16.97
C VAL A 571 23.55 -13.07 17.94
N ALA A 572 23.29 -12.95 19.25
CA ALA A 572 23.93 -13.72 20.30
C ALA A 572 22.88 -14.52 21.08
N TRP A 573 23.19 -15.75 21.47
CA TRP A 573 22.27 -16.65 22.17
C TRP A 573 23.02 -17.57 23.15
N SER A 574 22.29 -18.18 24.08
CA SER A 574 22.78 -19.25 24.95
C SER A 574 22.53 -20.59 24.27
N ASP A 575 23.49 -21.51 24.30
CA ASP A 575 23.43 -22.79 23.58
C ASP A 575 23.95 -23.94 24.46
N ASP A 576 23.19 -25.04 24.53
CA ASP A 576 23.61 -26.33 25.13
C ASP A 576 23.84 -27.38 24.01
N THR A 577 24.80 -27.10 23.12
CA THR A 577 25.05 -27.90 21.91
C THR A 577 25.49 -29.34 22.20
N ASP A 578 26.09 -29.60 23.36
CA ASP A 578 26.57 -30.92 23.77
C ASP A 578 25.63 -31.67 24.72
N ASP A 579 24.41 -31.14 24.94
CA ASP A 579 23.32 -31.75 25.71
C ASP A 579 23.76 -32.19 27.12
N ASN A 580 24.60 -31.35 27.76
CA ASN A 580 25.15 -31.63 29.07
C ASN A 580 24.46 -30.83 30.19
N GLY A 581 23.51 -29.96 29.84
CA GLY A 581 22.78 -29.07 30.73
C GLY A 581 23.53 -27.77 31.06
N VAL A 582 24.61 -27.44 30.35
CA VAL A 582 25.49 -26.29 30.62
C VAL A 582 25.55 -25.37 29.41
N PHE A 583 24.83 -24.26 29.51
CA PHE A 583 24.74 -23.29 28.43
C PHE A 583 26.04 -22.51 28.26
N GLN A 584 26.40 -22.27 27.00
CA GLN A 584 27.51 -21.45 26.54
C GLN A 584 26.99 -20.29 25.70
N ILE A 585 27.76 -19.21 25.55
CA ILE A 585 27.32 -18.08 24.70
C ILE A 585 27.86 -18.25 23.29
N TYR A 586 26.98 -18.12 22.31
CA TYR A 586 27.31 -18.13 20.88
C TYR A 586 26.91 -16.80 20.24
N ALA A 587 27.53 -16.47 19.11
CA ALA A 587 27.10 -15.35 18.30
C ALA A 587 27.36 -15.56 16.82
N ARG A 588 26.50 -15.00 15.97
CA ARG A 588 26.65 -15.03 14.51
C ARG A 588 26.38 -13.65 13.92
N GLY A 589 27.28 -13.22 13.04
CA GLY A 589 27.12 -12.01 12.27
C GLY A 589 26.45 -12.30 10.93
N PHE A 590 25.65 -11.35 10.45
CA PHE A 590 24.91 -11.42 9.19
C PHE A 590 25.01 -10.10 8.42
N PHE A 591 24.97 -10.19 7.11
CA PHE A 591 24.80 -9.04 6.22
C PHE A 591 23.34 -8.56 6.26
N ALA A 592 23.07 -7.35 5.76
CA ALA A 592 21.73 -6.77 5.74
C ALA A 592 20.69 -7.62 4.97
N ASP A 593 21.13 -8.48 4.05
CA ASP A 593 20.29 -9.42 3.30
C ASP A 593 20.03 -10.75 4.04
N GLY A 594 20.50 -10.88 5.28
CA GLY A 594 20.38 -12.08 6.10
C GLY A 594 21.41 -13.16 5.79
N THR A 595 22.39 -12.92 4.89
CA THR A 595 23.43 -13.91 4.61
C THR A 595 24.48 -13.95 5.73
N PRO A 596 24.96 -15.14 6.15
CA PRO A 596 25.95 -15.25 7.23
C PRO A 596 27.31 -14.59 6.91
N ARG A 597 27.89 -13.89 7.89
CA ARG A 597 29.22 -13.24 7.81
C ARG A 597 30.29 -14.02 8.57
N PHE A 598 30.03 -14.36 9.82
CA PHE A 598 30.97 -15.03 10.72
C PHE A 598 30.21 -15.76 11.84
N LEU A 599 30.88 -16.71 12.49
CA LEU A 599 30.40 -17.44 13.67
C LEU A 599 31.42 -17.29 14.81
N ILE A 600 30.94 -17.09 16.04
CA ILE A 600 31.72 -17.08 17.27
C ILE A 600 31.14 -18.17 18.18
N ALA A 601 31.91 -19.23 18.37
CA ALA A 601 31.48 -20.45 19.03
C ALA A 601 32.64 -21.07 19.86
N PRO A 602 32.66 -20.92 21.19
CA PRO A 602 31.87 -20.02 22.02
C PRO A 602 32.46 -18.60 22.14
N VAL A 603 31.64 -17.65 22.64
CA VAL A 603 32.01 -16.27 22.99
C VAL A 603 32.76 -16.21 24.32
N ASN A 604 32.36 -17.00 25.32
CA ASN A 604 33.03 -17.11 26.61
C ASN A 604 34.31 -17.96 26.50
N SER A 605 35.34 -17.64 27.30
CA SER A 605 36.60 -18.42 27.31
C SER A 605 36.59 -19.59 28.29
N VAL A 606 35.71 -19.54 29.30
CA VAL A 606 35.56 -20.55 30.34
C VAL A 606 34.25 -21.29 30.13
N ALA A 607 34.33 -22.61 29.91
CA ALA A 607 33.17 -23.46 29.63
C ALA A 607 32.62 -24.23 30.84
N THR A 608 33.20 -24.04 32.03
CA THR A 608 32.66 -24.64 33.25
C THR A 608 31.51 -23.78 33.78
N GLY A 609 30.46 -24.42 34.29
CA GLY A 609 29.31 -23.72 34.88
C GLY A 609 28.47 -22.95 33.85
N GLN A 610 27.42 -22.27 34.29
CA GLN A 610 26.41 -21.72 33.38
C GLN A 610 26.84 -20.39 32.75
N GLN A 611 26.65 -20.24 31.44
CA GLN A 611 26.69 -18.96 30.76
C GLN A 611 25.36 -18.70 30.04
N THR A 612 24.64 -17.66 30.45
CA THR A 612 23.26 -17.40 30.01
C THR A 612 22.97 -15.92 29.78
N LEU A 613 21.80 -15.62 29.21
CA LEU A 613 21.24 -14.28 29.07
C LEU A 613 22.20 -13.28 28.37
N PRO A 614 22.66 -13.55 27.15
CA PRO A 614 23.53 -12.63 26.43
C PRO A 614 22.83 -11.30 26.12
N SER A 615 23.62 -10.25 26.01
CA SER A 615 23.21 -8.94 25.51
C SER A 615 24.28 -8.38 24.60
N VAL A 616 23.91 -8.05 23.36
CA VAL A 616 24.81 -7.48 22.35
C VAL A 616 24.48 -6.01 22.09
N ALA A 617 25.52 -5.18 21.94
CA ALA A 617 25.42 -3.82 21.42
C ALA A 617 26.44 -3.58 20.33
N MET A 618 26.02 -2.91 19.26
CA MET A 618 26.81 -2.65 18.06
C MET A 618 26.91 -1.15 17.76
N ALA A 619 28.11 -0.69 17.44
CA ALA A 619 28.35 0.68 16.99
C ALA A 619 28.01 0.83 15.49
N PRO A 620 27.77 2.05 14.99
CA PRO A 620 27.49 2.30 13.56
C PRO A 620 28.55 1.79 12.58
N ASP A 621 29.79 1.59 13.03
CA ASP A 621 30.90 1.05 12.23
C ASP A 621 31.03 -0.48 12.32
N GLY A 622 30.07 -1.16 12.95
CA GLY A 622 30.00 -2.61 13.06
C GLY A 622 30.79 -3.21 14.23
N ARG A 623 31.58 -2.43 14.99
CA ARG A 623 32.23 -2.95 16.21
C ARG A 623 31.19 -3.26 17.28
N PHE A 624 31.34 -4.36 18.01
CA PHE A 624 30.32 -4.78 18.98
C PHE A 624 30.91 -5.33 20.28
N VAL A 625 30.08 -5.34 21.32
CA VAL A 625 30.37 -5.94 22.63
C VAL A 625 29.23 -6.90 22.98
N ILE A 626 29.59 -8.05 23.51
CA ILE A 626 28.64 -9.02 24.07
C ILE A 626 28.90 -9.11 25.57
N ALA A 627 27.85 -8.95 26.38
CA ALA A 627 27.88 -9.22 27.82
C ALA A 627 26.96 -10.39 28.14
N TRP A 628 27.30 -11.19 29.15
CA TRP A 628 26.50 -12.37 29.56
C TRP A 628 26.59 -12.59 31.07
N GLN A 629 25.63 -13.36 31.59
CA GLN A 629 25.65 -13.85 32.95
C GLN A 629 26.52 -15.11 33.02
N ASP A 630 27.43 -15.17 33.98
CA ASP A 630 28.40 -16.24 34.17
C ASP A 630 28.34 -16.77 35.61
N ASP A 631 27.94 -18.03 35.77
CA ASP A 631 28.01 -18.79 37.01
C ASP A 631 28.98 -19.96 36.83
N ARG A 632 30.25 -19.63 36.55
CA ARG A 632 31.28 -20.63 36.28
C ARG A 632 31.59 -21.55 37.45
N ALA A 633 31.24 -21.12 38.66
CA ALA A 633 31.46 -21.86 39.91
C ALA A 633 30.29 -22.79 40.25
N ASN A 634 29.16 -22.66 39.55
CA ASN A 634 27.93 -23.39 39.79
C ASN A 634 27.48 -23.29 41.26
N ASP A 635 27.63 -22.09 41.84
CA ASP A 635 27.33 -21.80 43.24
C ASP A 635 26.11 -20.86 43.39
N GLY A 636 25.48 -20.49 42.27
CA GLY A 636 24.34 -19.58 42.21
C GLY A 636 24.73 -18.10 42.28
N ASN A 637 26.02 -17.76 42.38
CA ASN A 637 26.51 -16.39 42.42
C ASN A 637 26.96 -15.92 41.03
N GLY A 638 25.99 -15.60 40.17
CA GLY A 638 26.27 -15.08 38.83
C GLY A 638 27.11 -13.79 38.82
N GLN A 639 28.02 -13.69 37.87
CA GLN A 639 28.81 -12.50 37.53
C GLN A 639 28.46 -12.03 36.12
N ILE A 640 28.79 -10.77 35.79
CA ILE A 640 28.64 -10.28 34.42
C ILE A 640 30.01 -10.19 33.77
N LEU A 641 30.19 -10.94 32.69
CA LEU A 641 31.34 -10.83 31.81
C LEU A 641 30.98 -10.04 30.55
N MET A 642 32.00 -9.47 29.91
CA MET A 642 31.88 -8.91 28.57
C MET A 642 33.12 -9.19 27.73
N ARG A 643 32.92 -9.34 26.41
CA ARG A 643 33.98 -9.46 25.40
C ARG A 643 33.70 -8.52 24.23
N GLY A 644 34.76 -7.96 23.64
CA GLY A 644 34.63 -6.97 22.58
C GLY A 644 35.19 -7.47 21.26
N PHE A 645 34.53 -7.10 20.17
CA PHE A 645 34.82 -7.58 18.82
C PHE A 645 34.90 -6.44 17.81
N SER A 646 35.68 -6.67 16.76
CA SER A 646 35.72 -5.87 15.54
C SER A 646 34.55 -6.23 14.63
N ALA A 647 34.32 -5.43 13.58
CA ALA A 647 33.18 -5.63 12.67
C ALA A 647 33.20 -6.95 11.90
N ASP A 648 34.36 -7.60 11.77
CA ASP A 648 34.55 -8.90 11.13
C ASP A 648 34.43 -10.08 12.13
N GLY A 649 34.09 -9.81 13.39
CA GLY A 649 34.00 -10.81 14.45
C GLY A 649 35.34 -11.15 15.12
N THR A 650 36.45 -10.52 14.72
CA THR A 650 37.74 -10.72 15.40
C THR A 650 37.75 -10.10 16.79
N GLU A 651 38.43 -10.74 17.74
CA GLU A 651 38.51 -10.22 19.11
C GLU A 651 39.24 -8.88 19.17
N ARG A 652 38.65 -7.92 19.88
CA ARG A 652 39.23 -6.61 20.22
C ARG A 652 39.76 -6.56 21.66
N PHE A 653 39.08 -7.25 22.58
CA PHE A 653 39.58 -7.52 23.93
C PHE A 653 38.94 -8.80 24.50
N ALA A 654 39.73 -9.56 25.26
CA ALA A 654 39.33 -10.79 25.93
C ALA A 654 38.23 -10.57 26.98
N ASP A 655 37.55 -11.66 27.35
CA ASP A 655 36.47 -11.61 28.31
C ASP A 655 36.93 -11.16 29.71
N ARG A 656 36.17 -10.26 30.32
CA ARG A 656 36.50 -9.66 31.61
C ARG A 656 35.26 -9.31 32.40
N SER A 657 35.38 -9.34 33.73
CA SER A 657 34.31 -8.92 34.62
C SER A 657 33.98 -7.45 34.41
N VAL A 658 32.69 -7.12 34.37
CA VAL A 658 32.19 -5.74 34.33
C VAL A 658 32.38 -5.03 35.69
N HIS A 659 32.71 -5.79 36.73
CA HIS A 659 32.85 -5.28 38.08
C HIS A 659 34.17 -5.72 38.74
N ASP A 660 34.55 -5.00 39.79
CA ASP A 660 35.81 -5.16 40.53
C ASP A 660 35.63 -5.71 41.96
N ASP A 661 34.42 -6.12 42.34
CA ASP A 661 34.10 -6.71 43.64
C ASP A 661 33.43 -8.11 43.54
N ALA A 662 33.27 -8.79 44.67
CA ALA A 662 32.68 -10.13 44.80
C ALA A 662 31.33 -10.15 45.57
N LEU A 663 30.60 -9.03 45.64
CA LEU A 663 29.39 -8.90 46.45
C LEU A 663 28.12 -9.15 45.64
N GLY A 664 27.36 -10.17 46.05
CA GLY A 664 26.02 -10.45 45.56
C GLY A 664 25.98 -11.05 44.15
N ALA A 665 24.86 -11.68 43.82
CA ALA A 665 24.60 -12.18 42.48
C ALA A 665 24.30 -11.00 41.53
N ARG A 666 24.93 -11.00 40.36
CA ARG A 666 24.73 -10.02 39.29
C ARG A 666 24.15 -10.74 38.09
N LEU A 667 22.92 -10.36 37.72
CA LEU A 667 22.08 -11.11 36.81
C LEU A 667 21.53 -10.17 35.72
N ARG A 668 21.14 -10.73 34.57
CA ARG A 668 20.43 -10.03 33.47
C ARG A 668 21.20 -8.83 32.89
N PRO A 669 22.36 -9.06 32.24
CA PRO A 669 23.12 -7.97 31.63
C PRO A 669 22.32 -7.29 30.53
N ARG A 670 22.60 -6.00 30.35
CA ARG A 670 22.09 -5.16 29.26
C ARG A 670 23.19 -4.22 28.79
N VAL A 671 23.43 -4.20 27.48
CA VAL A 671 24.33 -3.28 26.78
C VAL A 671 23.52 -2.61 25.68
N GLY A 672 23.72 -1.31 25.45
CA GLY A 672 22.98 -0.52 24.45
C GLY A 672 23.82 0.60 23.86
#